data_AF-A0A449BXI3-F1
#
_entry.id   AF-A0A449BXI3-F1
#
_cell.length_a   1.000
_cell.length_b   1.000
_cell.length_c   1.000
_cell.angle_alpha   90.00
_cell.angle_beta   90.00
_cell.angle_gamma   90.00
#
_symmetry.space_group_name_H-M   'P 1'
#
loop_
_entity.id
_entity.type
_entity.pdbx_description
1 polymer ?
#
loop_
_entity_poly.entity_id
_entity_poly.type
_entity_poly.pdbx_seq_one_letter_code
_entity_poly.pdbx_strand_id
1 'polypeptide(L)'
;MKRAFLKVIKYEIIPNIQNNNKSYYFYSTVKRRFGELYQPKTRYEKKKHLEIINEVYFDMTDAMNEKNKLEIEEYKNIDKNISEIILNHTISKKNEVIRNIMKYCIEISCKEKKGKSDKSEKSEKTTHLNHNNNNNNELTDTTKYYGGINKKHEFEEDILNVIKTSVMEYSNQFNSCDIGILLKCFIKIKVDDINLINTLFHYFFKRNMKFSQYGSLYVLNAFAKFNLLPKHENYFKLLSSHILQKLDKFDFKNIPLICNYSSSLYLYDKEYITNFIEQICNFLISNNYIIICPEDNKISYSPNTTESNNIIPNLNNSTYNINQVEQLWSADSIHYVTNALARVNYLKKNLFVFFKTLIEKKVPFFSIDQLVSLTNAFSKFKNAEESNFLSLYLLIAEQIINKSYLLKPRHLSVLANSFNNACILHQKLFQVISENSLAQINLFEPKQIIMIIHSYVNIGLGNNILLKSIWNYAILFINEYTIQELSMLLQAYTKSSQYIEHFINQLSQKILQFFKKTYPFLFESYNNILYDHQKYINLSIEFKNNQKSISTNITDKYISLSFYLIYNYPNYINFIDTLKNNKTKKNNLNSVSTLLDEYKTDNSVKPNNLVTDHEKNDEIENTNTFQIDNTYTKDTYINKNHDNNTYPNEINTIQYFLDIEKAEKYLIKHMNKYTNSTLVCSIIYSLIKGNCLLEYELLISLSKLAIIYLKNFKYSELANVCSALSLAYVRSSEENNKQVELISQFTKNNNNATILEDSHIDTTQTYNDQIYNSSKDFLNISKIFFDHVETYLLKKTNTFTDVYSIYKFITSFGELRMNKYSNVSLHLFKLYIMDIKNLSYLPLQKITDSFMQMNVYNEDIYAFIKKIQKMKKKK
;
A
#
# COMPACT_ATOMS: atom_id res chain seq x y z
N MET A 1 -10.90 99.88 -10.81
CA MET A 1 -10.90 98.71 -11.72
C MET A 1 -9.65 97.87 -11.42
N LYS A 2 -9.86 96.60 -11.05
CA LYS A 2 -8.95 95.44 -11.15
C LYS A 2 -7.57 95.43 -10.43
N ARG A 3 -7.54 94.51 -9.45
CA ARG A 3 -6.48 93.54 -9.07
C ARG A 3 -5.22 94.07 -8.36
N ALA A 4 -5.49 94.53 -7.14
CA ALA A 4 -4.67 94.38 -5.94
C ALA A 4 -4.31 92.89 -5.65
N PHE A 5 -3.28 92.48 -4.91
CA PHE A 5 -2.22 93.10 -4.08
C PHE A 5 -1.28 91.91 -3.74
N LEU A 6 0.04 92.01 -3.91
CA LEU A 6 1.05 92.34 -2.88
C LEU A 6 1.38 91.23 -1.83
N LYS A 7 2.67 90.86 -1.84
CA LYS A 7 3.64 90.79 -0.72
C LYS A 7 3.47 89.77 0.45
N VAL A 8 4.61 89.10 0.69
CA VAL A 8 5.34 88.94 1.98
C VAL A 8 4.94 87.80 2.94
N ILE A 9 5.92 86.89 3.12
CA ILE A 9 6.44 86.24 4.34
C ILE A 9 5.45 85.99 5.50
N LYS A 10 5.31 84.71 5.91
CA LYS A 10 5.34 84.17 7.30
C LYS A 10 5.07 82.65 7.26
N TYR A 11 5.95 81.83 7.83
CA TYR A 11 5.85 81.24 9.17
C TYR A 11 4.61 80.35 9.40
N GLU A 12 4.92 79.10 9.76
CA GLU A 12 4.19 78.22 10.68
C GLU A 12 2.71 77.85 10.44
N ILE A 13 2.43 76.64 10.92
CA ILE A 13 1.27 76.23 11.73
C ILE A 13 0.66 74.96 11.13
N ILE A 14 1.13 73.83 11.66
CA ILE A 14 0.22 72.72 11.96
C ILE A 14 -0.81 73.24 12.97
N PRO A 15 -2.09 72.89 12.84
CA PRO A 15 -2.82 72.54 14.03
C PRO A 15 -3.35 71.11 13.93
N ASN A 16 -2.95 70.35 14.94
CA ASN A 16 -3.62 69.15 15.42
C ASN A 16 -5.13 69.35 15.54
N ILE A 17 -5.89 68.35 15.07
CA ILE A 17 -7.16 67.91 15.68
C ILE A 17 -7.07 66.38 15.70
N GLN A 18 -6.52 65.77 16.76
CA GLN A 18 -7.25 65.21 17.91
C GLN A 18 -8.46 64.33 17.56
N ASN A 19 -8.27 63.02 17.79
CA ASN A 19 -9.22 62.00 18.27
C ASN A 19 -10.73 62.28 18.12
N ASN A 20 -11.44 61.41 17.39
CA ASN A 20 -12.48 60.52 17.94
C ASN A 20 -13.28 59.78 16.84
N ASN A 21 -13.33 58.45 16.98
CA ASN A 21 -14.46 57.54 16.70
C ASN A 21 -15.33 57.66 15.42
N LYS A 22 -15.58 56.46 14.85
CA LYS A 22 -16.69 56.04 13.96
C LYS A 22 -16.49 56.17 12.44
N SER A 23 -16.26 55.01 11.84
CA SER A 23 -16.93 54.50 10.63
C SER A 23 -17.71 55.51 9.76
N TYR A 24 -17.22 55.74 8.54
CA TYR A 24 -18.12 55.87 7.39
C TYR A 24 -17.60 55.01 6.23
N TYR A 25 -18.29 53.89 6.04
CA TYR A 25 -18.28 53.12 4.82
C TYR A 25 -18.79 54.00 3.68
N PHE A 26 -17.95 54.31 2.70
CA PHE A 26 -18.45 54.71 1.38
C PHE A 26 -18.79 53.44 0.60
N TYR A 27 -20.02 52.97 0.78
CA TYR A 27 -20.67 52.08 -0.19
C TYR A 27 -20.79 52.82 -1.53
N SER A 28 -20.20 52.28 -2.60
CA SER A 28 -20.66 52.58 -3.96
C SER A 28 -21.60 51.49 -4.43
N THR A 29 -22.84 51.87 -4.71
CA THR A 29 -24.02 51.06 -5.03
C THR A 29 -24.04 50.47 -6.45
N VAL A 30 -22.96 49.82 -6.88
CA VAL A 30 -22.95 49.07 -8.15
C VAL A 30 -22.43 47.65 -7.91
N LYS A 31 -23.30 46.64 -8.04
CA LYS A 31 -22.94 45.22 -8.03
C LYS A 31 -22.00 44.92 -9.19
N ARG A 32 -20.75 44.52 -8.90
CA ARG A 32 -19.77 44.01 -9.87
C ARG A 32 -19.50 42.51 -9.67
N ARG A 33 -19.08 41.83 -10.74
CA ARG A 33 -18.86 40.37 -10.74
C ARG A 33 -17.58 40.00 -9.98
N PHE A 34 -17.56 38.80 -9.40
CA PHE A 34 -16.41 38.24 -8.68
C PHE A 34 -15.17 38.17 -9.59
N GLY A 35 -14.06 38.78 -9.17
CA GLY A 35 -12.81 38.87 -9.93
C GLY A 35 -12.50 40.27 -10.52
N GLU A 36 -13.45 41.20 -10.53
CA GLU A 36 -13.15 42.60 -10.82
C GLU A 36 -12.49 43.26 -9.60
N LEU A 37 -11.15 43.31 -9.60
CA LEU A 37 -10.39 44.16 -8.67
C LEU A 37 -10.84 45.61 -8.85
N TYR A 38 -10.92 46.35 -7.74
CA TYR A 38 -11.03 47.80 -7.82
C TYR A 38 -9.90 48.30 -8.70
N GLN A 39 -10.24 48.92 -9.84
CA GLN A 39 -9.23 49.64 -10.59
C GLN A 39 -8.65 50.70 -9.66
N PRO A 40 -7.32 50.71 -9.45
CA PRO A 40 -6.70 51.67 -8.54
C PRO A 40 -7.11 53.07 -8.98
N LYS A 41 -7.78 53.82 -8.09
CA LYS A 41 -8.48 55.07 -8.46
C LYS A 41 -7.51 56.24 -8.41
N THR A 42 -6.52 56.18 -7.53
CA THR A 42 -5.49 57.22 -7.40
C THR A 42 -4.22 56.86 -8.18
N ARG A 43 -3.46 57.89 -8.59
CA ARG A 43 -2.16 57.70 -9.25
C ARG A 43 -1.17 56.92 -8.35
N TYR A 44 -1.29 57.09 -7.04
CA TYR A 44 -0.51 56.36 -6.03
C TYR A 44 -0.89 54.88 -5.96
N GLU A 45 -2.18 54.55 -5.90
CA GLU A 45 -2.64 53.15 -5.93
C GLU A 45 -2.27 52.47 -7.24
N LYS A 46 -2.34 53.18 -8.39
CA LYS A 46 -1.94 52.64 -9.69
C LYS A 46 -0.46 52.28 -9.69
N LYS A 47 0.39 53.17 -9.17
CA LYS A 47 1.84 52.98 -9.06
C LYS A 47 2.17 51.81 -8.11
N LYS A 48 1.59 51.76 -6.92
CA LYS A 48 1.77 50.67 -5.94
C LYS A 48 1.30 49.31 -6.49
N HIS A 49 0.21 49.29 -7.24
CA HIS A 49 -0.32 48.07 -7.85
C HIS A 49 0.54 47.57 -9.03
N LEU A 50 1.16 48.48 -9.80
CA LEU A 50 2.13 48.17 -10.86
C LEU A 50 3.48 47.68 -10.29
N GLU A 51 3.94 48.26 -9.19
CA GLU A 51 5.17 47.83 -8.48
C GLU A 51 5.02 46.41 -7.90
N ILE A 52 3.87 46.07 -7.33
CA ILE A 52 3.60 44.73 -6.80
C ILE A 52 3.54 43.67 -7.92
N ILE A 53 2.90 43.96 -9.06
CA ILE A 53 2.72 42.98 -10.15
C ILE A 53 4.04 42.62 -10.85
N ASN A 54 4.99 43.56 -10.95
CA ASN A 54 6.24 43.38 -11.70
C ASN A 54 7.46 43.01 -10.83
N GLU A 55 7.36 43.12 -9.50
CA GLU A 55 8.50 42.84 -8.60
C GLU A 55 8.24 41.74 -7.56
N VAL A 56 7.00 41.47 -7.17
CA VAL A 56 6.67 40.50 -6.11
C VAL A 56 5.60 39.54 -6.59
N TYR A 57 5.89 38.24 -6.52
CA TYR A 57 4.88 37.24 -6.83
C TYR A 57 3.73 37.32 -5.82
N PHE A 58 2.48 37.35 -6.29
CA PHE A 58 1.31 37.58 -5.44
C PHE A 58 1.24 36.66 -4.20
N ASP A 59 1.60 35.39 -4.35
CA ASP A 59 1.61 34.38 -3.28
C ASP A 59 2.75 34.54 -2.24
N MET A 60 3.68 35.47 -2.45
CA MET A 60 4.78 35.80 -1.54
C MET A 60 4.64 37.19 -0.90
N THR A 61 3.55 37.91 -1.17
CA THR A 61 3.34 39.27 -0.64
C THR A 61 3.44 39.33 0.89
N ASP A 62 2.83 38.37 1.58
CA ASP A 62 2.85 38.32 3.05
C ASP A 62 4.24 37.99 3.61
N ALA A 63 4.98 37.11 2.93
CA ALA A 63 6.36 36.80 3.28
C ALA A 63 7.26 38.03 3.10
N MET A 64 7.06 38.80 2.01
CA MET A 64 7.77 40.05 1.79
C MET A 64 7.44 41.10 2.85
N ASN A 65 6.18 41.17 3.29
CA ASN A 65 5.80 42.05 4.40
C ASN A 65 6.45 41.63 5.72
N GLU A 66 6.55 40.33 6.01
CA GLU A 66 7.28 39.82 7.19
C GLU A 66 8.78 40.14 7.10
N LYS A 67 9.40 39.88 5.93
CA LYS A 67 10.80 40.24 5.67
C LYS A 67 11.06 41.70 5.98
N ASN A 68 10.26 42.61 5.41
CA ASN A 68 10.45 44.05 5.60
C ASN A 68 10.28 44.43 7.08
N LYS A 69 9.34 43.82 7.82
CA LYS A 69 9.20 44.03 9.27
C LYS A 69 10.45 43.59 10.03
N LEU A 70 11.01 42.42 9.71
CA LEU A 70 12.23 41.91 10.35
C LEU A 70 13.43 42.80 10.07
N GLU A 71 13.55 43.37 8.88
CA GLU A 71 14.60 44.33 8.55
C GLU A 71 14.43 45.67 9.29
N ILE A 72 13.20 46.19 9.44
CA ILE A 72 12.95 47.38 10.28
C ILE A 72 13.38 47.12 11.72
N GLU A 73 13.15 45.91 12.22
CA GLU A 73 13.54 45.51 13.57
C GLU A 73 15.07 45.46 13.79
N GLU A 74 15.87 45.37 12.73
CA GLU A 74 17.34 45.48 12.81
C GLU A 74 17.76 46.93 13.10
N TYR A 75 16.93 47.91 12.74
CA TYR A 75 17.13 49.35 12.99
C TYR A 75 16.39 49.87 14.23
N LYS A 76 16.13 49.00 15.23
CA LYS A 76 15.36 49.35 16.46
C LYS A 76 15.83 50.59 17.23
N ASN A 77 17.07 51.02 17.02
CA ASN A 77 17.66 52.21 17.66
C ASN A 77 17.42 53.51 16.87
N ILE A 78 16.72 53.45 15.74
CA ILE A 78 16.43 54.57 14.83
C ILE A 78 14.91 54.78 14.77
N ASP A 79 14.46 56.02 14.65
CA ASP A 79 13.04 56.36 14.51
C ASP A 79 12.39 55.57 13.36
N LYS A 80 11.18 55.05 13.62
CA LYS A 80 10.47 54.18 12.68
C LYS A 80 10.31 54.80 11.28
N ASN A 81 10.05 56.11 11.20
CA ASN A 81 9.89 56.79 9.92
C ASN A 81 11.21 56.89 9.16
N ILE A 82 12.33 57.08 9.87
CA ILE A 82 13.67 57.11 9.28
C ILE A 82 14.06 55.71 8.80
N SER A 83 13.78 54.66 9.59
CA SER A 83 14.01 53.27 9.21
C SER A 83 13.21 52.86 7.96
N GLU A 84 11.95 53.33 7.83
CA GLU A 84 11.14 53.12 6.62
C GLU A 84 11.70 53.88 5.40
N ILE A 85 12.23 55.09 5.58
CA ILE A 85 12.90 55.85 4.51
C ILE A 85 14.18 55.13 4.06
N ILE A 86 15.00 54.64 4.99
CA ILE A 86 16.22 53.87 4.69
C ILE A 86 15.87 52.63 3.88
N LEU A 87 14.87 51.84 4.31
CA LEU A 87 14.42 50.65 3.58
C LEU A 87 13.92 50.94 2.17
N ASN A 88 13.24 52.07 1.97
CA ASN A 88 12.70 52.45 0.66
C ASN A 88 13.74 53.06 -0.29
N HIS A 89 14.86 53.60 0.23
CA HIS A 89 15.85 54.34 -0.56
C HIS A 89 17.25 53.73 -0.61
N THR A 90 17.61 52.81 0.30
CA THR A 90 18.88 52.06 0.24
C THR A 90 18.63 50.62 -0.23
N ILE A 91 19.07 50.31 -1.45
CA ILE A 91 19.05 48.94 -1.96
C ILE A 91 20.29 48.23 -1.40
N SER A 92 20.11 47.44 -0.35
CA SER A 92 21.17 46.53 0.10
C SER A 92 21.44 45.48 -0.98
N LYS A 93 22.70 45.06 -1.15
CA LYS A 93 23.07 44.03 -2.14
C LYS A 93 22.30 42.72 -1.94
N LYS A 94 22.05 42.35 -0.68
CA LYS A 94 21.17 41.23 -0.31
C LYS A 94 19.73 41.39 -0.81
N ASN A 95 19.15 42.59 -0.72
CA ASN A 95 17.79 42.87 -1.22
C ASN A 95 17.73 42.84 -2.75
N GLU A 96 18.82 43.22 -3.41
CA GLU A 96 18.97 43.08 -4.85
C GLU A 96 18.93 41.60 -5.28
N VAL A 97 19.61 40.70 -4.55
CA VAL A 97 19.56 39.25 -4.81
C VAL A 97 18.12 38.71 -4.75
N ILE A 98 17.37 39.06 -3.71
CA ILE A 98 15.97 38.62 -3.53
C ILE A 98 15.08 39.19 -4.65
N ARG A 99 15.27 40.46 -5.02
CA ARG A 99 14.51 41.08 -6.12
C ARG A 99 14.84 40.41 -7.46
N ASN A 100 16.11 40.10 -7.73
CA ASN A 100 16.55 39.50 -8.99
C ASN A 100 15.95 38.09 -9.16
N ILE A 101 15.97 37.25 -8.13
CA ILE A 101 15.36 35.93 -8.21
C ILE A 101 13.83 35.99 -8.30
N MET A 102 13.17 36.93 -7.61
CA MET A 102 11.72 37.13 -7.73
C MET A 102 11.33 37.56 -9.15
N LYS A 103 12.06 38.51 -9.75
CA LYS A 103 11.85 38.92 -11.16
C LYS A 103 12.04 37.76 -12.10
N TYR A 104 13.10 36.96 -11.91
CA TYR A 104 13.34 35.76 -12.71
C TYR A 104 12.18 34.75 -12.60
N CYS A 105 11.62 34.51 -11.41
CA CYS A 105 10.42 33.68 -11.23
C CYS A 105 9.21 34.21 -12.01
N ILE A 106 8.98 35.54 -12.01
CA ILE A 106 7.87 36.17 -12.73
C ILE A 106 8.05 35.99 -14.24
N GLU A 107 9.25 36.25 -14.76
CA GLU A 107 9.57 36.11 -16.18
C GLU A 107 9.35 34.69 -16.69
N ILE A 108 9.81 33.66 -15.96
CA ILE A 108 9.55 32.26 -16.29
C ILE A 108 8.05 31.96 -16.31
N SER A 109 7.32 32.39 -15.28
CA SER A 109 5.88 32.11 -15.15
C SER A 109 5.05 32.79 -16.25
N CYS A 110 5.45 33.98 -16.70
CA CYS A 110 4.82 34.67 -17.84
C CYS A 110 5.08 33.95 -19.17
N LYS A 111 6.27 33.35 -19.36
CA LYS A 111 6.59 32.55 -20.55
C LYS A 111 5.78 31.25 -20.61
N GLU A 112 5.63 30.54 -19.49
CA GLU A 112 4.81 29.31 -19.42
C GLU A 112 3.34 29.55 -19.80
N LYS A 113 2.81 30.75 -19.51
CA LYS A 113 1.44 31.14 -19.88
C LYS A 113 1.32 31.45 -21.38
N LYS A 114 2.29 32.15 -21.98
CA LYS A 114 2.32 32.46 -23.43
C LYS A 114 2.53 31.21 -24.31
N GLY A 115 3.36 30.27 -23.86
CA GLY A 115 3.56 29.00 -24.58
C GLY A 115 2.32 28.09 -24.63
N LYS A 116 1.31 28.33 -23.76
CA LYS A 116 0.03 27.62 -23.78
C LYS A 116 -1.02 28.29 -24.69
N SER A 117 -0.98 29.62 -24.86
CA SER A 117 -1.88 30.34 -25.80
C SER A 117 -1.48 30.17 -27.26
N ASP A 118 -0.18 30.10 -27.56
CA ASP A 118 0.29 29.99 -28.95
C ASP A 118 0.05 28.59 -29.56
N LYS A 119 -0.25 27.57 -28.73
CA LYS A 119 -0.66 26.24 -29.19
C LYS A 119 -2.14 26.16 -29.56
N SER A 120 -2.98 27.09 -29.09
CA SER A 120 -4.40 27.16 -29.46
C SER A 120 -4.68 28.00 -30.71
N GLU A 121 -3.75 28.87 -31.14
CA GLU A 121 -3.95 29.75 -32.32
C GLU A 121 -3.25 29.26 -33.60
N LYS A 122 -2.41 28.21 -33.56
CA LYS A 122 -1.70 27.69 -34.74
C LYS A 122 -2.44 26.58 -35.53
N SER A 123 -3.68 26.25 -35.19
CA SER A 123 -4.51 25.32 -35.98
C SER A 123 -5.39 26.00 -37.04
N GLU A 124 -5.41 27.33 -37.12
CA GLU A 124 -6.18 28.08 -38.11
C GLU A 124 -5.32 29.15 -38.77
N LYS A 125 -4.59 28.75 -39.84
CA LYS A 125 -4.15 29.56 -41.00
C LYS A 125 -2.84 28.98 -41.55
N THR A 126 -2.95 28.20 -42.62
CA THR A 126 -2.27 28.42 -43.91
C THR A 126 -2.39 27.16 -44.78
N THR A 127 -3.50 27.05 -45.51
CA THR A 127 -3.50 26.43 -46.84
C THR A 127 -3.28 27.54 -47.85
N HIS A 128 -2.12 27.55 -48.52
CA HIS A 128 -2.01 27.81 -49.94
C HIS A 128 -0.56 27.57 -50.40
N LEU A 129 -0.45 26.67 -51.36
CA LEU A 129 0.74 26.27 -52.10
C LEU A 129 1.31 27.42 -52.94
N ASN A 130 2.64 27.46 -53.06
CA ASN A 130 3.38 27.47 -54.34
C ASN A 130 4.88 27.69 -54.10
N HIS A 131 5.74 26.73 -54.47
CA HIS A 131 6.57 26.85 -55.67
C HIS A 131 7.40 25.59 -55.97
N ASN A 132 7.40 25.26 -57.25
CA ASN A 132 8.14 24.23 -57.97
C ASN A 132 9.66 24.52 -58.09
N ASN A 133 10.42 23.40 -58.11
CA ASN A 133 11.54 23.04 -58.99
C ASN A 133 12.74 23.99 -59.17
N ASN A 134 13.96 23.55 -58.80
CA ASN A 134 14.83 22.62 -59.57
C ASN A 134 16.33 22.84 -59.26
N ASN A 135 16.98 21.75 -58.82
CA ASN A 135 18.26 21.17 -59.27
C ASN A 135 19.47 22.08 -59.63
N ASN A 136 20.58 21.94 -58.89
CA ASN A 136 21.72 21.08 -59.30
C ASN A 136 22.91 21.09 -58.31
N ASN A 137 23.51 19.90 -58.18
CA ASN A 137 24.91 19.53 -57.89
C ASN A 137 25.48 19.43 -56.45
N GLU A 138 25.68 18.15 -56.09
CA GLU A 138 26.89 17.49 -55.57
C GLU A 138 27.51 17.84 -54.20
N LEU A 139 27.30 16.87 -53.29
CA LEU A 139 28.23 16.27 -52.32
C LEU A 139 29.55 17.01 -51.99
N THR A 140 29.70 17.47 -50.75
CA THR A 140 30.49 16.79 -49.68
C THR A 140 30.55 17.66 -48.41
N ASP A 141 30.75 16.97 -47.29
CA ASP A 141 31.24 17.46 -46.00
C ASP A 141 30.33 18.28 -45.06
N THR A 142 29.89 17.54 -44.03
CA THR A 142 29.74 17.96 -42.64
C THR A 142 30.40 19.30 -42.30
N THR A 143 29.60 20.34 -42.09
CA THR A 143 29.67 21.20 -40.89
C THR A 143 28.58 22.28 -40.90
N LYS A 144 28.02 22.51 -39.70
CA LYS A 144 27.41 23.76 -39.21
C LYS A 144 26.20 24.31 -39.99
N TYR A 145 25.00 24.11 -39.43
CA TYR A 145 24.00 25.18 -39.23
C TYR A 145 22.97 24.77 -38.16
N TYR A 146 23.38 24.75 -36.89
CA TYR A 146 22.49 24.90 -35.73
C TYR A 146 22.74 26.30 -35.14
N GLY A 147 22.35 27.34 -35.88
CA GLY A 147 22.57 28.73 -35.51
C GLY A 147 21.26 29.48 -35.40
N GLY A 148 20.52 29.29 -34.31
CA GLY A 148 19.32 30.10 -34.07
C GLY A 148 18.56 29.81 -32.77
N ILE A 149 18.58 28.57 -32.27
CA ILE A 149 17.77 28.17 -31.09
C ILE A 149 18.64 28.01 -29.82
N ASN A 150 19.92 27.63 -29.93
CA ASN A 150 20.77 27.34 -28.76
C ASN A 150 21.21 28.57 -27.94
N LYS A 151 21.38 29.75 -28.56
CA LYS A 151 21.87 30.96 -27.86
C LYS A 151 20.92 31.50 -26.78
N LYS A 152 19.62 31.21 -26.86
CA LYS A 152 18.62 31.69 -25.89
C LYS A 152 18.57 30.84 -24.62
N HIS A 153 18.81 29.54 -24.75
CA HIS A 153 18.81 28.61 -23.61
C HIS A 153 20.11 28.74 -22.80
N GLU A 154 21.25 28.95 -23.48
CA GLU A 154 22.53 29.29 -22.83
C GLU A 154 22.42 30.58 -21.99
N PHE A 155 21.84 31.65 -22.55
CA PHE A 155 21.72 32.93 -21.84
C PHE A 155 20.81 32.87 -20.60
N GLU A 156 19.78 32.02 -20.61
CA GLU A 156 18.88 31.83 -19.47
C GLU A 156 19.52 31.03 -18.34
N GLU A 157 20.37 30.05 -18.69
CA GLU A 157 21.16 29.26 -17.74
C GLU A 157 22.29 30.11 -17.15
N ASP A 158 22.88 31.01 -17.94
CA ASP A 158 23.87 31.98 -17.50
C ASP A 158 23.31 32.95 -16.44
N ILE A 159 22.12 33.52 -16.67
CA ILE A 159 21.45 34.42 -15.70
C ILE A 159 21.15 33.68 -14.39
N LEU A 160 20.63 32.46 -14.48
CA LEU A 160 20.32 31.65 -13.30
C LEU A 160 21.60 31.32 -12.51
N ASN A 161 22.70 31.01 -13.19
CA ASN A 161 23.99 30.76 -12.55
C ASN A 161 24.54 32.02 -11.87
N VAL A 162 24.40 33.20 -12.47
CA VAL A 162 24.73 34.48 -11.81
C VAL A 162 23.89 34.70 -10.55
N ILE A 163 22.59 34.42 -10.60
CA ILE A 163 21.70 34.51 -9.43
C ILE A 163 22.15 33.52 -8.35
N LYS A 164 22.45 32.26 -8.69
CA LYS A 164 22.93 31.25 -7.73
C LYS A 164 24.23 31.67 -7.06
N THR A 165 25.21 32.16 -7.82
CA THR A 165 26.49 32.65 -7.28
C THR A 165 26.26 33.84 -6.34
N SER A 166 25.36 34.76 -6.72
CA SER A 166 25.00 35.89 -5.86
C SER A 166 24.32 35.43 -4.57
N VAL A 167 23.42 34.45 -4.63
CA VAL A 167 22.81 33.86 -3.42
C VAL A 167 23.88 33.21 -2.52
N MET A 168 24.86 32.53 -3.09
CA MET A 168 25.98 31.95 -2.32
C MET A 168 26.82 33.04 -1.64
N GLU A 169 27.18 34.10 -2.35
CA GLU A 169 28.02 35.20 -1.85
C GLU A 169 27.38 35.90 -0.64
N TYR A 170 26.06 36.16 -0.70
CA TYR A 170 25.33 36.86 0.36
C TYR A 170 24.63 35.93 1.36
N SER A 171 24.87 34.61 1.29
CA SER A 171 24.17 33.58 2.08
C SER A 171 24.23 33.80 3.60
N ASN A 172 25.32 34.37 4.10
CA ASN A 172 25.55 34.65 5.52
C ASN A 172 24.79 35.88 6.06
N GLN A 173 24.24 36.73 5.19
CA GLN A 173 23.52 37.96 5.54
C GLN A 173 22.00 37.79 5.55
N PHE A 174 21.48 36.68 5.02
CA PHE A 174 20.05 36.42 4.95
C PHE A 174 19.48 36.06 6.33
N ASN A 175 18.34 36.66 6.69
CA ASN A 175 17.57 36.24 7.84
C ASN A 175 16.72 35.00 7.49
N SER A 176 16.02 34.45 8.47
CA SER A 176 15.21 33.24 8.26
C SER A 176 14.11 33.40 7.21
N CYS A 177 13.50 34.59 7.09
CA CYS A 177 12.45 34.86 6.12
C CYS A 177 13.02 34.94 4.71
N ASP A 178 14.17 35.62 4.54
CA ASP A 178 14.90 35.68 3.28
C ASP A 178 15.25 34.29 2.75
N ILE A 179 15.83 33.44 3.60
CA ILE A 179 16.18 32.07 3.24
C ILE A 179 14.93 31.28 2.81
N GLY A 180 13.82 31.44 3.53
CA GLY A 180 12.54 30.83 3.15
C GLY A 180 12.06 31.29 1.78
N ILE A 181 12.11 32.60 1.49
CA ILE A 181 11.70 33.18 0.19
C ILE A 181 12.59 32.62 -0.92
N LEU A 182 13.92 32.60 -0.73
CA LEU A 182 14.86 32.04 -1.71
C LEU A 182 14.56 30.57 -2.02
N LEU A 183 14.35 29.75 -1.00
CA LEU A 183 13.98 28.34 -1.18
C LEU A 183 12.64 28.19 -1.90
N LYS A 184 11.65 29.03 -1.58
CA LYS A 184 10.36 29.02 -2.28
C LYS A 184 10.50 29.41 -3.75
N CYS A 185 11.34 30.39 -4.05
CA CYS A 185 11.70 30.76 -5.41
C CYS A 185 12.36 29.61 -6.15
N PHE A 186 13.38 28.96 -5.56
CA PHE A 186 14.04 27.78 -6.15
C PHE A 186 13.08 26.63 -6.44
N ILE A 187 12.10 26.37 -5.58
CA ILE A 187 11.05 25.38 -5.85
C ILE A 187 10.24 25.77 -7.09
N LYS A 188 9.90 27.06 -7.26
CA LYS A 188 9.12 27.53 -8.42
C LYS A 188 9.87 27.38 -9.73
N ILE A 189 11.16 27.72 -9.74
CA ILE A 189 12.01 27.64 -10.93
C ILE A 189 12.68 26.26 -11.11
N LYS A 190 12.35 25.29 -10.25
CA LYS A 190 12.86 23.91 -10.27
C LYS A 190 14.39 23.82 -10.28
N VAL A 191 15.03 24.58 -9.39
CA VAL A 191 16.48 24.49 -9.19
C VAL A 191 16.82 23.27 -8.33
N ASP A 192 17.60 22.36 -8.89
CA ASP A 192 18.05 21.13 -8.24
C ASP A 192 19.52 21.21 -7.75
N ASP A 193 19.95 22.39 -7.30
CA ASP A 193 21.31 22.58 -6.74
C ASP A 193 21.36 22.23 -5.25
N ILE A 194 21.73 20.98 -4.96
CA ILE A 194 21.79 20.45 -3.59
C ILE A 194 22.82 21.18 -2.73
N ASN A 195 23.92 21.69 -3.30
CA ASN A 195 24.97 22.37 -2.54
C ASN A 195 24.49 23.75 -2.07
N LEU A 196 23.86 24.49 -2.96
CA LEU A 196 23.22 25.76 -2.65
C LEU A 196 22.13 25.59 -1.58
N ILE A 197 21.26 24.58 -1.73
CA ILE A 197 20.21 24.28 -0.76
C ILE A 197 20.82 23.92 0.62
N ASN A 198 21.86 23.08 0.66
CA ASN A 198 22.55 22.72 1.90
C ASN A 198 23.17 23.95 2.59
N THR A 199 23.73 24.88 1.81
CA THR A 199 24.32 26.12 2.33
C THR A 199 23.25 27.00 2.97
N LEU A 200 22.11 27.21 2.30
CA LEU A 200 20.99 27.96 2.85
C LEU A 200 20.43 27.30 4.12
N PHE A 201 20.35 25.97 4.17
CA PHE A 201 19.92 25.24 5.37
C PHE A 201 20.90 25.44 6.52
N HIS A 202 22.21 25.37 6.26
CA HIS A 202 23.23 25.61 7.28
C HIS A 202 23.06 26.99 7.94
N TYR A 203 22.81 28.04 7.15
CA TYR A 203 22.55 29.38 7.68
C TYR A 203 21.20 29.51 8.38
N PHE A 204 20.15 28.86 7.89
CA PHE A 204 18.85 28.86 8.54
C PHE A 204 18.90 28.23 9.94
N PHE A 205 19.63 27.13 10.08
CA PHE A 205 19.78 26.40 11.35
C PHE A 205 21.00 26.84 12.17
N LYS A 206 21.65 27.94 11.81
CA LYS A 206 22.78 28.51 12.57
C LYS A 206 22.30 28.94 13.96
N ARG A 207 23.20 28.82 14.95
CA ARG A 207 22.96 29.31 16.32
C ARG A 207 22.48 30.76 16.30
N ASN A 208 21.49 31.07 17.14
CA ASN A 208 20.84 32.38 17.30
C ASN A 208 19.96 32.87 16.13
N MET A 209 19.77 32.07 15.08
CA MET A 209 18.80 32.41 14.04
C MET A 209 17.37 32.34 14.61
N LYS A 210 16.61 33.43 14.46
CA LYS A 210 15.19 33.47 14.84
C LYS A 210 14.34 32.98 13.68
N PHE A 211 13.63 31.89 13.86
CA PHE A 211 12.71 31.36 12.85
C PHE A 211 11.47 32.25 12.76
N SER A 212 11.27 32.81 11.57
CA SER A 212 10.09 33.57 11.16
C SER A 212 8.97 32.65 10.71
N GLN A 213 7.75 33.18 10.60
CA GLN A 213 6.56 32.42 10.21
C GLN A 213 6.70 31.90 8.78
N TYR A 214 6.96 32.78 7.80
CA TYR A 214 7.09 32.39 6.40
C TYR A 214 8.43 31.71 6.11
N GLY A 215 9.50 32.06 6.85
CA GLY A 215 10.75 31.32 6.82
C GLY A 215 10.55 29.83 7.17
N SER A 216 9.92 29.55 8.31
CA SER A 216 9.63 28.19 8.76
C SER A 216 8.71 27.45 7.78
N LEU A 217 7.66 28.12 7.30
CA LEU A 217 6.70 27.54 6.36
C LEU A 217 7.37 27.11 5.05
N TYR A 218 8.24 27.96 4.49
CA TYR A 218 8.88 27.69 3.20
C TYR A 218 10.07 26.72 3.32
N VAL A 219 10.80 26.71 4.44
CA VAL A 219 11.77 25.65 4.72
C VAL A 219 11.07 24.30 4.88
N LEU A 220 9.91 24.24 5.54
CA LEU A 220 9.10 23.02 5.62
C LEU A 220 8.65 22.55 4.22
N ASN A 221 8.22 23.47 3.36
CA ASN A 221 7.92 23.15 1.95
C ASN A 221 9.17 22.67 1.18
N ALA A 222 10.37 23.18 1.50
CA ALA A 222 11.61 22.73 0.89
C ALA A 222 11.93 21.27 1.26
N PHE A 223 11.73 20.87 2.53
CA PHE A 223 11.80 19.45 2.92
C PHE A 223 10.87 18.58 2.09
N ALA A 224 9.65 19.04 1.84
CA ALA A 224 8.64 18.34 1.03
C ALA A 224 8.97 18.25 -0.47
N LYS A 225 9.91 19.05 -1.00
CA LYS A 225 10.17 19.16 -2.44
C LYS A 225 11.57 18.74 -2.89
N PHE A 226 12.60 18.92 -2.07
CA PHE A 226 14.00 18.70 -2.46
C PHE A 226 14.62 17.37 -1.98
N ASN A 227 13.81 16.36 -1.64
CA ASN A 227 14.28 15.04 -1.18
C ASN A 227 15.42 15.12 -0.13
N LEU A 228 15.27 16.01 0.87
CA LEU A 228 16.33 16.34 1.83
C LEU A 228 16.50 15.34 2.98
N LEU A 229 15.65 14.33 3.03
CA LEU A 229 15.63 13.29 4.07
C LEU A 229 16.16 11.96 3.49
N PRO A 230 16.93 11.17 4.25
CA PRO A 230 17.22 11.28 5.69
C PRO A 230 18.32 12.28 6.08
N LYS A 231 19.06 12.82 5.11
CA LYS A 231 20.30 13.59 5.36
C LYS A 231 20.15 14.71 6.40
N HIS A 232 19.02 15.41 6.41
CA HIS A 232 18.75 16.55 7.30
C HIS A 232 17.66 16.28 8.36
N GLU A 233 17.54 15.04 8.85
CA GLU A 233 16.50 14.66 9.82
C GLU A 233 16.49 15.51 11.09
N ASN A 234 17.66 15.79 11.67
CA ASN A 234 17.76 16.59 12.90
C ASN A 234 17.23 18.03 12.71
N TYR A 235 17.53 18.63 11.55
CA TYR A 235 17.01 19.95 11.18
C TYR A 235 15.50 19.93 10.97
N PHE A 236 14.98 18.86 10.36
CA PHE A 236 13.54 18.66 10.21
C PHE A 236 12.82 18.56 11.57
N LYS A 237 13.36 17.74 12.49
CA LYS A 237 12.82 17.58 13.84
C LYS A 237 12.88 18.88 14.66
N LEU A 238 13.97 19.64 14.54
CA LEU A 238 14.12 20.94 15.19
C LEU A 238 13.10 21.96 14.67
N LEU A 239 12.94 22.06 13.34
CA LEU A 239 11.93 22.92 12.72
C LEU A 239 10.52 22.55 13.16
N SER A 240 10.20 21.26 13.15
CA SER A 240 8.88 20.75 13.54
C SER A 240 8.57 21.07 15.01
N SER A 241 9.54 20.87 15.91
CA SER A 241 9.39 21.24 17.33
C SER A 241 9.14 22.74 17.50
N HIS A 242 9.87 23.59 16.78
CA HIS A 242 9.69 25.04 16.84
C HIS A 242 8.32 25.48 16.32
N ILE A 243 7.85 24.91 15.20
CA ILE A 243 6.53 25.18 14.65
C ILE A 243 5.44 24.86 15.69
N LEU A 244 5.50 23.69 16.31
CA LEU A 244 4.52 23.27 17.32
C LEU A 244 4.49 24.21 18.53
N GLN A 245 5.66 24.66 19.01
CA GLN A 245 5.77 25.58 20.15
C GLN A 245 5.22 26.98 19.87
N LYS A 246 5.04 27.37 18.61
CA LYS A 246 4.63 28.71 18.20
C LYS A 246 3.38 28.75 17.34
N LEU A 247 2.57 27.68 17.31
CA LEU A 247 1.35 27.61 16.48
C LEU A 247 0.40 28.79 16.71
N ASP A 248 0.32 29.29 17.94
CA ASP A 248 -0.44 30.48 18.35
C ASP A 248 -0.01 31.77 17.64
N LYS A 249 1.23 31.81 17.15
CA LYS A 249 1.82 32.97 16.45
C LYS A 249 1.71 32.87 14.93
N PHE A 250 1.26 31.74 14.40
CA PHE A 250 1.05 31.59 12.95
C PHE A 250 -0.32 32.14 12.57
N ASP A 251 -0.38 32.89 11.47
CA ASP A 251 -1.66 33.21 10.84
C ASP A 251 -2.41 31.91 10.51
N PHE A 252 -3.72 31.87 10.78
CA PHE A 252 -4.54 30.67 10.55
C PHE A 252 -4.35 30.08 9.14
N LYS A 253 -4.28 30.92 8.10
CA LYS A 253 -4.09 30.48 6.69
C LYS A 253 -2.83 29.63 6.47
N ASN A 254 -1.81 29.78 7.31
CA ASN A 254 -0.55 29.04 7.21
C ASN A 254 -0.60 27.68 7.92
N ILE A 255 -1.48 27.49 8.90
CA ILE A 255 -1.59 26.21 9.63
C ILE A 255 -2.04 25.06 8.70
N PRO A 256 -3.07 25.22 7.84
CA PRO A 256 -3.40 24.23 6.81
C PRO A 256 -2.25 23.91 5.86
N LEU A 257 -1.44 24.91 5.49
CA LEU A 257 -0.28 24.69 4.61
C LEU A 257 0.80 23.84 5.29
N ILE A 258 1.05 24.06 6.59
CA ILE A 258 1.94 23.22 7.40
C ILE A 258 1.44 21.77 7.36
N CYS A 259 0.13 21.54 7.56
CA CYS A 259 -0.44 20.19 7.46
C CYS A 259 -0.19 19.54 6.08
N ASN A 260 -0.40 20.30 5.00
CA ASN A 260 -0.21 19.78 3.65
C ASN A 260 1.26 19.43 3.36
N TYR A 261 2.21 20.31 3.72
CA TYR A 261 3.64 20.07 3.50
C TYR A 261 4.14 18.92 4.37
N SER A 262 3.85 18.91 5.67
CA SER A 262 4.30 17.85 6.57
C SER A 262 3.73 16.48 6.20
N SER A 263 2.44 16.40 5.87
CA SER A 263 1.84 15.12 5.50
C SER A 263 2.42 14.52 4.22
N SER A 264 2.98 15.33 3.32
CA SER A 264 3.67 14.81 2.12
C SER A 264 4.95 14.02 2.45
N LEU A 265 5.51 14.23 3.65
CA LEU A 265 6.68 13.54 4.18
C LEU A 265 6.32 12.23 4.92
N TYR A 266 5.04 11.82 4.91
CA TYR A 266 4.57 10.65 5.67
C TYR A 266 5.32 9.34 5.36
N LEU A 267 5.78 9.14 4.12
CA LEU A 267 6.52 7.93 3.75
C LEU A 267 7.93 7.87 4.36
N TYR A 268 8.49 9.01 4.76
CA TYR A 268 9.80 9.08 5.41
C TYR A 268 9.75 8.52 6.84
N ASP A 269 8.88 9.10 7.67
CA ASP A 269 8.69 8.71 9.07
C ASP A 269 7.19 8.75 9.39
N LYS A 270 6.54 7.59 9.28
CA LYS A 270 5.09 7.48 9.43
C LYS A 270 4.63 7.88 10.83
N GLU A 271 5.36 7.46 11.86
CA GLU A 271 4.97 7.67 13.25
C GLU A 271 5.16 9.14 13.63
N TYR A 272 6.34 9.71 13.35
CA TYR A 272 6.63 11.10 13.67
C TYR A 272 5.68 12.07 12.97
N ILE A 273 5.44 11.88 11.66
CA ILE A 273 4.56 12.76 10.89
C ILE A 273 3.11 12.64 11.34
N THR A 274 2.64 11.44 11.72
CA THR A 274 1.30 11.27 12.29
C THR A 274 1.16 12.04 13.60
N ASN A 275 2.12 11.89 14.51
CA ASN A 275 2.13 12.59 15.80
C ASN A 275 2.21 14.12 15.63
N PHE A 276 2.97 14.60 14.66
CA PHE A 276 3.06 16.03 14.34
C PHE A 276 1.73 16.59 13.84
N ILE A 277 1.06 15.90 12.90
CA ILE A 277 -0.24 16.32 12.38
C ILE A 277 -1.34 16.23 13.47
N GLU A 278 -1.31 15.21 14.31
CA GLU A 278 -2.23 15.08 15.44
C GLU A 278 -2.11 16.26 16.42
N GLN A 279 -0.89 16.68 16.76
CA GLN A 279 -0.68 17.84 17.63
C GLN A 279 -1.22 19.14 17.03
N ILE A 280 -1.04 19.37 15.73
CA ILE A 280 -1.65 20.52 15.05
C ILE A 280 -3.18 20.44 15.10
N CYS A 281 -3.76 19.27 14.88
CA CYS A 281 -5.21 19.11 14.98
C CYS A 281 -5.73 19.33 16.40
N ASN A 282 -5.02 18.87 17.42
CA ASN A 282 -5.39 19.13 18.81
C ASN A 282 -5.32 20.64 19.11
N PHE A 283 -4.30 21.35 18.61
CA PHE A 283 -4.25 22.81 18.69
C PHE A 283 -5.47 23.49 18.03
N LEU A 284 -5.88 23.03 16.83
CA LEU A 284 -7.05 23.58 16.13
C LEU A 284 -8.36 23.34 16.91
N ILE A 285 -8.48 22.19 17.59
CA ILE A 285 -9.63 21.87 18.44
C ILE A 285 -9.60 22.75 19.70
N SER A 286 -8.47 22.82 20.41
CA SER A 286 -8.33 23.57 21.67
C SER A 286 -8.55 25.08 21.52
N ASN A 287 -8.27 25.65 20.34
CA ASN A 287 -8.49 27.07 20.04
C ASN A 287 -9.85 27.34 19.36
N ASN A 288 -10.78 26.38 19.37
CA ASN A 288 -12.12 26.50 18.78
C ASN A 288 -12.15 26.80 17.27
N TYR A 289 -11.07 26.50 16.53
CA TYR A 289 -11.09 26.53 15.06
C TYR A 289 -11.86 25.34 14.47
N ILE A 290 -11.96 24.25 15.23
CA ILE A 290 -12.73 23.05 14.92
C ILE A 290 -13.68 22.78 16.08
N ILE A 291 -14.97 22.67 15.77
CA ILE A 291 -16.00 22.38 16.76
C ILE A 291 -16.41 20.92 16.58
N ILE A 292 -16.13 20.10 17.61
CA ILE A 292 -16.51 18.69 17.64
C ILE A 292 -17.76 18.57 18.50
N CYS A 293 -18.88 18.21 17.88
CA CYS A 293 -20.05 17.78 18.65
C CYS A 293 -19.77 16.36 19.19
N PRO A 294 -19.94 16.10 20.51
CA PRO A 294 -20.00 14.73 21.02
C PRO A 294 -21.15 14.01 20.30
N GLU A 295 -20.96 12.74 19.93
CA GLU A 295 -22.06 11.96 19.32
C GLU A 295 -23.23 11.89 20.31
N ASP A 296 -24.43 12.22 19.82
CA ASP A 296 -25.68 11.86 20.48
C ASP A 296 -25.65 10.36 20.77
N ASN A 297 -25.71 10.01 22.06
CA ASN A 297 -26.09 8.67 22.49
C ASN A 297 -27.36 8.27 21.73
N LYS A 298 -27.31 7.16 21.00
CA LYS A 298 -28.45 6.44 20.41
C LYS A 298 -29.82 6.97 20.87
N ILE A 299 -30.43 7.90 20.13
CA ILE A 299 -31.84 8.21 20.33
C ILE A 299 -32.63 7.23 19.49
N SER A 300 -32.99 6.12 20.13
CA SER A 300 -34.23 5.41 19.81
C SER A 300 -35.38 6.41 19.95
N TYR A 301 -36.17 6.59 18.89
CA TYR A 301 -37.47 7.23 18.99
C TYR A 301 -38.32 6.51 20.05
N SER A 302 -38.66 7.21 21.12
CA SER A 302 -39.82 6.89 21.95
C SER A 302 -40.42 8.21 22.44
N PRO A 303 -41.70 8.50 22.16
CA PRO A 303 -42.36 9.68 22.69
C PRO A 303 -42.80 9.41 24.13
N ASN A 304 -42.69 10.45 24.95
CA ASN A 304 -43.14 10.56 26.35
C ASN A 304 -42.17 10.05 27.41
N THR A 305 -41.54 10.98 28.13
CA THR A 305 -41.82 11.19 29.57
C THR A 305 -41.11 12.45 30.06
N THR A 306 -41.85 13.20 30.86
CA THR A 306 -41.50 14.43 31.58
C THR A 306 -40.59 14.16 32.79
N GLU A 307 -39.98 15.25 33.27
CA GLU A 307 -39.43 15.50 34.63
C GLU A 307 -37.94 15.24 34.96
N SER A 308 -37.22 16.37 35.04
CA SER A 308 -36.37 16.83 36.16
C SER A 308 -35.13 16.01 36.61
N ASN A 309 -33.93 16.57 36.44
CA ASN A 309 -33.21 17.31 37.51
C ASN A 309 -31.75 17.66 37.12
N ASN A 310 -31.50 18.96 37.08
CA ASN A 310 -30.27 19.73 37.30
C ASN A 310 -28.96 19.01 37.62
N ILE A 311 -27.97 19.16 36.73
CA ILE A 311 -26.64 19.71 37.06
C ILE A 311 -26.21 20.63 35.90
N ILE A 312 -26.25 21.94 36.12
CA ILE A 312 -25.76 22.97 35.19
C ILE A 312 -24.30 23.25 35.54
N PRO A 313 -23.32 22.98 34.65
CA PRO A 313 -22.04 23.67 34.71
C PRO A 313 -22.18 25.03 34.02
N ASN A 314 -21.82 26.08 34.74
CA ASN A 314 -21.76 27.47 34.29
C ASN A 314 -21.31 27.63 32.83
N LEU A 315 -22.26 28.00 31.96
CA LEU A 315 -22.05 28.34 30.57
C LEU A 315 -22.13 29.86 30.37
N ASN A 316 -21.30 30.61 31.09
CA ASN A 316 -21.17 32.06 30.90
C ASN A 316 -19.77 32.39 30.39
N ASN A 317 -19.63 32.38 29.06
CA ASN A 317 -18.68 33.13 28.20
C ASN A 317 -18.16 32.27 27.04
N SER A 318 -18.96 32.11 25.97
CA SER A 318 -18.46 32.02 24.58
C SER A 318 -19.62 31.80 23.60
N THR A 319 -20.46 32.81 23.40
CA THR A 319 -21.15 32.97 22.10
C THR A 319 -20.12 33.43 21.05
N TYR A 320 -19.11 32.60 20.78
CA TYR A 320 -18.35 32.67 19.55
C TYR A 320 -19.28 32.21 18.43
N ASN A 321 -19.62 33.15 17.55
CA ASN A 321 -20.61 32.95 16.50
C ASN A 321 -20.13 31.81 15.56
N ILE A 322 -20.83 30.68 15.50
CA ILE A 322 -20.50 29.53 14.62
C ILE A 322 -20.25 30.01 13.17
N ASN A 323 -21.00 31.04 12.75
CA ASN A 323 -20.85 31.70 11.46
C ASN A 323 -19.47 32.33 11.21
N GLN A 324 -18.76 32.81 12.25
CA GLN A 324 -17.41 33.38 12.12
C GLN A 324 -16.35 32.29 11.89
N VAL A 325 -16.47 31.14 12.57
CA VAL A 325 -15.56 30.00 12.35
C VAL A 325 -15.71 29.46 10.93
N GLU A 326 -16.94 29.36 10.43
CA GLU A 326 -17.19 28.89 9.06
C GLU A 326 -16.64 29.82 7.97
N GLN A 327 -16.63 31.14 8.21
CA GLN A 327 -16.07 32.11 7.27
C GLN A 327 -14.54 32.01 7.16
N LEU A 328 -13.86 31.56 8.21
CA LEU A 328 -12.40 31.42 8.26
C LEU A 328 -11.86 30.35 7.32
N TRP A 329 -12.59 29.24 7.15
CA TRP A 329 -12.14 28.08 6.39
C TRP A 329 -12.31 28.25 4.88
N SER A 330 -11.24 28.56 4.15
CA SER A 330 -11.26 28.55 2.68
C SER A 330 -11.34 27.13 2.10
N ALA A 331 -11.73 26.98 0.83
CA ALA A 331 -11.72 25.69 0.13
C ALA A 331 -10.33 25.02 0.19
N ASP A 332 -9.26 25.80 -0.01
CA ASP A 332 -7.86 25.34 0.11
C ASP A 332 -7.55 24.86 1.51
N SER A 333 -7.91 25.64 2.54
CA SER A 333 -7.67 25.30 3.94
C SER A 333 -8.36 23.99 4.34
N ILE A 334 -9.63 23.82 3.94
CA ILE A 334 -10.40 22.60 4.18
C ILE A 334 -9.70 21.42 3.50
N HIS A 335 -9.40 21.54 2.21
CA HIS A 335 -8.74 20.49 1.44
C HIS A 335 -7.39 20.08 2.06
N TYR A 336 -6.54 21.04 2.40
CA TYR A 336 -5.21 20.77 2.96
C TYR A 336 -5.26 20.01 4.27
N VAL A 337 -6.12 20.41 5.21
CA VAL A 337 -6.22 19.72 6.50
C VAL A 337 -6.87 18.35 6.33
N THR A 338 -8.02 18.26 5.64
CA THR A 338 -8.71 16.98 5.44
C THR A 338 -7.83 15.96 4.72
N ASN A 339 -7.12 16.38 3.68
CA ASN A 339 -6.22 15.51 2.92
C ASN A 339 -4.98 15.12 3.74
N ALA A 340 -4.43 16.02 4.55
CA ALA A 340 -3.30 15.71 5.44
C ALA A 340 -3.68 14.62 6.45
N LEU A 341 -4.84 14.77 7.11
CA LEU A 341 -5.37 13.80 8.06
C LEU A 341 -5.60 12.44 7.42
N ALA A 342 -6.24 12.43 6.26
CA ALA A 342 -6.45 11.22 5.50
C ALA A 342 -5.11 10.57 5.13
N ARG A 343 -4.13 11.34 4.62
CA ARG A 343 -2.82 10.82 4.18
C ARG A 343 -2.06 10.12 5.30
N VAL A 344 -2.07 10.69 6.51
CA VAL A 344 -1.41 10.09 7.70
C VAL A 344 -2.27 9.05 8.43
N ASN A 345 -3.44 8.71 7.89
CA ASN A 345 -4.38 7.74 8.46
C ASN A 345 -4.95 8.13 9.84
N TYR A 346 -5.04 9.44 10.14
CA TYR A 346 -5.71 9.95 11.34
C TYR A 346 -7.20 10.21 11.05
N LEU A 347 -7.99 9.12 11.08
CA LEU A 347 -9.38 9.07 10.61
C LEU A 347 -10.41 9.20 11.75
N LYS A 348 -10.38 10.30 12.52
CA LYS A 348 -11.40 10.55 13.56
C LYS A 348 -12.74 10.95 12.92
N LYS A 349 -13.79 10.13 13.11
CA LYS A 349 -15.11 10.32 12.46
C LYS A 349 -15.70 11.71 12.72
N ASN A 350 -15.76 12.17 13.97
CA ASN A 350 -16.36 13.47 14.32
C ASN A 350 -15.63 14.66 13.68
N LEU A 351 -14.30 14.54 13.50
CA LEU A 351 -13.49 15.53 12.80
C LEU A 351 -13.84 15.59 11.30
N PHE A 352 -14.04 14.44 10.67
CA PHE A 352 -14.48 14.38 9.27
C PHE A 352 -15.94 14.80 9.08
N VAL A 353 -16.80 14.63 10.10
CA VAL A 353 -18.16 15.19 10.10
C VAL A 353 -18.12 16.73 10.09
N PHE A 354 -17.23 17.34 10.89
CA PHE A 354 -17.01 18.80 10.82
C PHE A 354 -16.58 19.25 9.41
N PHE A 355 -15.60 18.57 8.81
CA PHE A 355 -15.17 18.90 7.44
C PHE A 355 -16.26 18.65 6.41
N LYS A 356 -17.06 17.58 6.54
CA LYS A 356 -18.22 17.33 5.69
C LYS A 356 -19.14 18.56 5.67
N THR A 357 -19.53 19.08 6.82
CA THR A 357 -20.41 20.26 6.91
C THR A 357 -19.82 21.48 6.20
N LEU A 358 -18.52 21.73 6.35
CA LEU A 358 -17.84 22.83 5.66
C LEU A 358 -17.78 22.62 4.14
N ILE A 359 -17.52 21.38 3.70
CA ILE A 359 -17.47 21.04 2.28
C ILE A 359 -18.86 21.21 1.67
N GLU A 360 -19.92 20.66 2.27
CA GLU A 360 -21.30 20.74 1.77
C GLU A 360 -21.75 22.20 1.55
N LYS A 361 -21.30 23.14 2.38
CA LYS A 361 -21.58 24.58 2.23
C LYS A 361 -20.76 25.28 1.13
N LYS A 362 -19.61 24.71 0.75
CA LYS A 362 -18.62 25.36 -0.15
C LYS A 362 -18.27 24.55 -1.40
N VAL A 363 -18.98 23.45 -1.70
CA VAL A 363 -18.67 22.52 -2.81
C VAL A 363 -18.36 23.24 -4.15
N PRO A 364 -19.11 24.28 -4.58
CA PRO A 364 -18.85 24.95 -5.86
C PRO A 364 -17.46 25.59 -5.97
N PHE A 365 -16.88 26.02 -4.83
CA PHE A 365 -15.60 26.75 -4.76
C PHE A 365 -14.38 25.83 -4.87
N PHE A 366 -14.53 24.51 -4.70
CA PHE A 366 -13.40 23.59 -4.84
C PHE A 366 -13.06 23.36 -6.31
N SER A 367 -11.76 23.33 -6.60
CA SER A 367 -11.23 22.90 -7.90
C SER A 367 -11.47 21.41 -8.14
N ILE A 368 -11.36 20.96 -9.40
CA ILE A 368 -11.53 19.53 -9.74
C ILE A 368 -10.51 18.64 -8.99
N ASP A 369 -9.25 19.09 -8.88
CA ASP A 369 -8.20 18.39 -8.16
C ASP A 369 -8.55 18.21 -6.67
N GLN A 370 -9.13 19.25 -6.06
CA GLN A 370 -9.55 19.22 -4.66
C GLN A 370 -10.75 18.30 -4.44
N LEU A 371 -11.76 18.35 -5.31
CA LEU A 371 -12.93 17.48 -5.22
C LEU A 371 -12.52 16.01 -5.30
N VAL A 372 -11.69 15.63 -6.29
CA VAL A 372 -11.16 14.27 -6.45
C VAL A 372 -10.31 13.85 -5.24
N SER A 373 -9.50 14.77 -4.70
CA SER A 373 -8.70 14.50 -3.51
C SER A 373 -9.55 14.32 -2.25
N LEU A 374 -10.64 15.07 -2.11
CA LEU A 374 -11.58 14.95 -1.00
C LEU A 374 -12.36 13.63 -1.08
N THR A 375 -12.86 13.22 -2.25
CA THR A 375 -13.53 11.90 -2.37
C THR A 375 -12.59 10.77 -1.95
N ASN A 376 -11.33 10.81 -2.39
CA ASN A 376 -10.33 9.82 -1.99
C ASN A 376 -9.97 9.89 -0.48
N ALA A 377 -10.03 11.07 0.14
CA ALA A 377 -9.83 11.21 1.58
C ALA A 377 -10.97 10.56 2.37
N PHE A 378 -12.23 10.83 1.99
CA PHE A 378 -13.40 10.26 2.63
C PHE A 378 -13.59 8.76 2.32
N SER A 379 -13.07 8.24 1.20
CA SER A 379 -13.21 6.81 0.86
C SER A 379 -12.46 5.88 1.81
N LYS A 380 -11.57 6.42 2.65
CA LYS A 380 -10.86 5.65 3.69
C LYS A 380 -11.79 5.15 4.80
N PHE A 381 -12.97 5.75 4.95
CA PHE A 381 -14.02 5.28 5.86
C PHE A 381 -14.81 4.09 5.28
N LYS A 382 -14.49 3.65 4.05
CA LYS A 382 -15.17 2.57 3.34
C LYS A 382 -16.65 2.91 3.13
N ASN A 383 -17.58 2.04 3.52
CA ASN A 383 -19.01 2.21 3.29
C ASN A 383 -19.49 3.61 3.73
N ALA A 384 -19.86 4.43 2.76
CA ALA A 384 -20.24 5.81 2.97
C ALA A 384 -21.61 5.97 3.63
N GLU A 385 -22.51 4.98 3.50
CA GLU A 385 -23.80 4.98 4.18
C GLU A 385 -23.59 4.72 5.67
N GLU A 386 -22.87 3.64 6.02
CA GLU A 386 -22.50 3.32 7.42
C GLU A 386 -21.70 4.45 8.10
N SER A 387 -20.89 5.17 7.31
CA SER A 387 -20.06 6.27 7.80
C SER A 387 -20.79 7.62 7.83
N ASN A 388 -22.04 7.70 7.39
CA ASN A 388 -22.85 8.93 7.27
C ASN A 388 -22.24 10.01 6.35
N PHE A 389 -21.62 9.58 5.25
CA PHE A 389 -20.99 10.44 4.24
C PHE A 389 -21.66 10.35 2.87
N LEU A 390 -22.73 9.57 2.70
CA LEU A 390 -23.43 9.40 1.42
C LEU A 390 -23.85 10.74 0.79
N SER A 391 -24.44 11.68 1.55
CA SER A 391 -24.87 12.99 1.02
C SER A 391 -23.71 13.80 0.43
N LEU A 392 -22.54 13.74 1.07
CA LEU A 392 -21.34 14.44 0.63
C LEU A 392 -20.87 13.89 -0.73
N TYR A 393 -20.90 12.57 -0.90
CA TYR A 393 -20.52 11.95 -2.18
C TYR A 393 -21.44 12.36 -3.32
N LEU A 394 -22.74 12.44 -3.08
CA LEU A 394 -23.71 12.90 -4.09
C LEU A 394 -23.42 14.33 -4.52
N LEU A 395 -23.23 15.25 -3.56
CA LEU A 395 -22.92 16.66 -3.84
C LEU A 395 -21.60 16.83 -4.60
N ILE A 396 -20.56 16.10 -4.20
CA ILE A 396 -19.27 16.14 -4.91
C ILE A 396 -19.42 15.56 -6.32
N ALA A 397 -20.15 14.45 -6.50
CA ALA A 397 -20.38 13.85 -7.81
C ALA A 397 -21.03 14.83 -8.79
N GLU A 398 -22.07 15.55 -8.36
CA GLU A 398 -22.74 16.56 -9.19
C GLU A 398 -21.78 17.67 -9.63
N GLN A 399 -20.96 18.18 -8.71
CA GLN A 399 -19.99 19.23 -9.04
C GLN A 399 -18.87 18.73 -9.96
N ILE A 400 -18.46 17.47 -9.83
CA ILE A 400 -17.50 16.83 -10.74
C ILE A 400 -18.11 16.65 -12.14
N ILE A 401 -19.36 16.22 -12.24
CA ILE A 401 -20.08 16.06 -13.52
C ILE A 401 -20.14 17.41 -14.25
N ASN A 402 -20.45 18.50 -13.54
CA ASN A 402 -20.48 19.86 -14.09
C ASN A 402 -19.11 20.36 -14.58
N LYS A 403 -18.01 19.81 -14.03
CA LYS A 403 -16.62 20.13 -14.38
C LYS A 403 -15.95 19.00 -15.18
N SER A 404 -16.72 18.10 -15.78
CA SER A 404 -16.23 16.87 -16.41
C SER A 404 -15.23 17.11 -17.55
N TYR A 405 -15.36 18.23 -18.26
CA TYR A 405 -14.44 18.66 -19.32
C TYR A 405 -12.99 18.92 -18.83
N LEU A 406 -12.75 19.00 -17.52
CA LEU A 406 -11.42 19.16 -16.91
C LEU A 406 -10.81 17.82 -16.44
N LEU A 407 -11.52 16.69 -16.61
CA LEU A 407 -11.07 15.40 -16.12
C LEU A 407 -9.88 14.86 -16.93
N LYS A 408 -8.89 14.37 -16.19
CA LYS A 408 -7.66 13.74 -16.70
C LYS A 408 -7.64 12.26 -16.30
N PRO A 409 -6.80 11.40 -16.90
CA PRO A 409 -6.75 9.97 -16.60
C PRO A 409 -6.58 9.65 -15.11
N ARG A 410 -5.73 10.41 -14.43
CA ARG A 410 -5.55 10.33 -12.97
C ARG A 410 -6.84 10.65 -12.19
N HIS A 411 -7.64 11.61 -12.63
CA HIS A 411 -8.91 11.92 -11.96
C HIS A 411 -9.90 10.78 -12.11
N LEU A 412 -10.02 10.24 -13.33
CA LEU A 412 -10.94 9.16 -13.67
C LEU A 412 -10.68 7.90 -12.84
N SER A 413 -9.40 7.48 -12.75
CA SER A 413 -8.99 6.32 -11.97
C SER A 413 -9.19 6.50 -10.46
N VAL A 414 -8.83 7.68 -9.91
CA VAL A 414 -9.04 7.99 -8.49
C VAL A 414 -10.51 8.07 -8.14
N LEU A 415 -11.35 8.65 -9.01
CA LEU A 415 -12.79 8.72 -8.79
C LEU A 415 -13.42 7.34 -8.77
N ALA A 416 -13.18 6.52 -9.80
CA ALA A 416 -13.68 5.14 -9.86
C ALA A 416 -13.31 4.37 -8.57
N ASN A 417 -12.05 4.46 -8.15
CA ASN A 417 -11.56 3.76 -6.95
C ASN A 417 -12.13 4.32 -5.64
N SER A 418 -12.26 5.64 -5.52
CA SER A 418 -12.83 6.27 -4.32
C SER A 418 -14.31 5.91 -4.14
N PHE A 419 -15.10 5.95 -5.22
CA PHE A 419 -16.53 5.57 -5.17
C PHE A 419 -16.71 4.06 -4.95
N ASN A 420 -15.86 3.22 -5.55
CA ASN A 420 -15.84 1.79 -5.27
C ASN A 420 -15.55 1.50 -3.79
N ASN A 421 -14.51 2.11 -3.21
CA ASN A 421 -14.19 1.96 -1.79
C ASN A 421 -15.31 2.50 -0.88
N ALA A 422 -16.02 3.53 -1.34
CA ALA A 422 -17.17 4.10 -0.66
C ALA A 422 -18.43 3.23 -0.73
N CYS A 423 -18.43 2.17 -1.55
CA CYS A 423 -19.58 1.35 -1.91
C CYS A 423 -20.72 2.14 -2.60
N ILE A 424 -20.40 3.15 -3.43
CA ILE A 424 -21.39 4.01 -4.10
C ILE A 424 -21.33 3.86 -5.62
N LEU A 425 -22.41 3.32 -6.20
CA LEU A 425 -22.63 3.33 -7.65
C LEU A 425 -23.40 4.58 -8.09
N HIS A 426 -22.71 5.69 -8.35
CA HIS A 426 -23.33 6.89 -8.93
C HIS A 426 -23.39 6.77 -10.46
N GLN A 427 -24.49 6.27 -11.00
CA GLN A 427 -24.63 5.89 -12.42
C GLN A 427 -24.16 6.97 -13.41
N LYS A 428 -24.63 8.22 -13.27
CA LYS A 428 -24.24 9.33 -14.16
C LYS A 428 -22.75 9.67 -14.11
N LEU A 429 -22.12 9.59 -12.93
CA LEU A 429 -20.69 9.83 -12.78
C LEU A 429 -19.89 8.70 -13.42
N PHE A 430 -20.28 7.44 -13.22
CA PHE A 430 -19.63 6.30 -13.87
C PHE A 430 -19.81 6.31 -15.40
N GLN A 431 -20.92 6.85 -15.92
CA GLN A 431 -21.06 7.11 -17.35
C GLN A 431 -20.03 8.14 -17.83
N VAL A 432 -19.93 9.30 -17.17
CA VAL A 432 -18.93 10.33 -17.49
C VAL A 432 -17.51 9.78 -17.40
N ILE A 433 -17.21 8.96 -16.38
CA ILE A 433 -15.91 8.30 -16.23
C ILE A 433 -15.66 7.37 -17.42
N SER A 434 -16.66 6.61 -17.85
CA SER A 434 -16.54 5.66 -18.97
C SER A 434 -16.23 6.38 -20.28
N GLU A 435 -17.01 7.40 -20.62
CA GLU A 435 -16.87 8.19 -21.85
C GLU A 435 -15.51 8.89 -21.91
N ASN A 436 -15.11 9.57 -20.83
CA ASN A 436 -13.82 10.26 -20.77
C ASN A 436 -12.64 9.28 -20.76
N SER A 437 -12.78 8.11 -20.13
CA SER A 437 -11.71 7.11 -20.11
C SER A 437 -11.49 6.51 -21.50
N LEU A 438 -12.55 6.26 -22.26
CA LEU A 438 -12.44 5.80 -23.66
C LEU A 438 -11.75 6.84 -24.54
N ALA A 439 -12.12 8.12 -24.41
CA ALA A 439 -11.51 9.21 -25.17
C ALA A 439 -10.01 9.41 -24.88
N GLN A 440 -9.56 9.03 -23.69
CA GLN A 440 -8.19 9.26 -23.20
C GLN A 440 -7.44 7.95 -22.91
N ILE A 441 -7.90 6.81 -23.43
CA ILE A 441 -7.44 5.47 -23.01
C ILE A 441 -5.92 5.28 -23.18
N ASN A 442 -5.34 5.89 -24.22
CA ASN A 442 -3.90 5.84 -24.52
C ASN A 442 -3.03 6.67 -23.57
N LEU A 443 -3.62 7.49 -22.72
CA LEU A 443 -2.92 8.39 -21.79
C LEU A 443 -2.86 7.83 -20.36
N PHE A 444 -3.44 6.66 -20.13
CA PHE A 444 -3.44 6.03 -18.81
C PHE A 444 -2.09 5.40 -18.48
N GLU A 445 -1.62 5.65 -17.26
CA GLU A 445 -0.50 4.90 -16.69
C GLU A 445 -0.97 3.50 -16.22
N PRO A 446 -0.08 2.49 -16.15
CA PRO A 446 -0.44 1.13 -15.77
C PRO A 446 -1.26 1.06 -14.47
N LYS A 447 -0.82 1.75 -13.42
CA LYS A 447 -1.52 1.77 -12.13
C LYS A 447 -2.95 2.31 -12.22
N GLN A 448 -3.18 3.28 -13.10
CA GLN A 448 -4.49 3.91 -13.29
C GLN A 448 -5.46 2.95 -14.01
N ILE A 449 -4.96 2.14 -14.95
CA ILE A 449 -5.72 1.08 -15.62
C ILE A 449 -6.26 0.07 -14.61
N ILE A 450 -5.39 -0.41 -13.72
CA ILE A 450 -5.77 -1.38 -12.66
C ILE A 450 -6.84 -0.80 -11.75
N MET A 451 -6.67 0.46 -11.33
CA MET A 451 -7.65 1.13 -10.48
C MET A 451 -9.03 1.18 -11.12
N ILE A 452 -9.13 1.48 -12.43
CA ILE A 452 -10.40 1.45 -13.16
C ILE A 452 -10.98 0.04 -13.21
N ILE A 453 -10.20 -0.93 -13.71
CA ILE A 453 -10.65 -2.32 -13.88
C ILE A 453 -11.20 -2.87 -12.56
N HIS A 454 -10.41 -2.75 -11.50
CA HIS A 454 -10.76 -3.24 -10.18
C HIS A 454 -12.04 -2.59 -9.64
N SER A 455 -12.18 -1.28 -9.83
CA SER A 455 -13.34 -0.53 -9.35
C SER A 455 -14.61 -0.90 -10.08
N TYR A 456 -14.56 -0.99 -11.42
CA TYR A 456 -15.72 -1.31 -12.25
C TYR A 456 -16.22 -2.73 -11.98
N VAL A 457 -15.32 -3.70 -11.84
CA VAL A 457 -15.72 -5.08 -11.52
C VAL A 457 -16.34 -5.16 -10.13
N ASN A 458 -15.71 -4.59 -9.11
CA ASN A 458 -16.21 -4.69 -7.74
C ASN A 458 -17.54 -3.98 -7.53
N ILE A 459 -17.79 -2.87 -8.21
CA ILE A 459 -19.03 -2.11 -8.08
C ILE A 459 -20.20 -2.68 -8.90
N GLY A 460 -19.96 -3.78 -9.65
CA GLY A 460 -20.98 -4.48 -10.43
C GLY A 460 -21.12 -4.04 -11.89
N LEU A 461 -20.19 -3.24 -12.42
CA LEU A 461 -20.19 -2.76 -13.81
C LEU A 461 -19.40 -3.68 -14.77
N GLY A 462 -19.41 -5.00 -14.53
CA GLY A 462 -18.63 -5.99 -15.30
C GLY A 462 -18.90 -6.02 -16.81
N ASN A 463 -20.10 -5.59 -17.23
CA ASN A 463 -20.51 -5.57 -18.64
C ASN A 463 -20.30 -4.22 -19.35
N ASN A 464 -19.69 -3.23 -18.68
CA ASN A 464 -19.47 -1.90 -19.24
C ASN A 464 -18.49 -1.94 -20.43
N ILE A 465 -18.76 -1.16 -21.48
CA ILE A 465 -17.96 -1.09 -22.71
C ILE A 465 -16.51 -0.63 -22.46
N LEU A 466 -16.27 0.19 -21.43
CA LEU A 466 -14.92 0.57 -21.01
C LEU A 466 -14.08 -0.65 -20.63
N LEU A 467 -14.65 -1.60 -19.87
CA LEU A 467 -13.92 -2.79 -19.45
C LEU A 467 -13.41 -3.60 -20.65
N LYS A 468 -14.27 -3.81 -21.66
CA LYS A 468 -13.89 -4.53 -22.89
C LYS A 468 -12.66 -3.91 -23.58
N SER A 469 -12.57 -2.58 -23.57
CA SER A 469 -11.46 -1.87 -24.21
C SER A 469 -10.20 -1.86 -23.33
N ILE A 470 -10.38 -1.61 -22.03
CA ILE A 470 -9.25 -1.36 -21.13
C ILE A 470 -8.48 -2.64 -20.74
N TRP A 471 -9.11 -3.82 -20.79
CA TRP A 471 -8.39 -5.10 -20.63
C TRP A 471 -7.31 -5.30 -21.69
N ASN A 472 -7.56 -4.87 -22.93
CA ASN A 472 -6.57 -4.92 -24.01
C ASN A 472 -5.39 -3.98 -23.76
N TYR A 473 -5.59 -2.86 -23.06
CA TYR A 473 -4.48 -2.00 -22.64
C TYR A 473 -3.75 -2.58 -21.42
N ALA A 474 -4.48 -3.24 -20.52
CA ALA A 474 -3.87 -3.85 -19.34
C ALA A 474 -2.80 -4.88 -19.74
N ILE A 475 -3.03 -5.68 -20.78
CA ILE A 475 -2.07 -6.70 -21.24
C ILE A 475 -0.77 -6.09 -21.78
N LEU A 476 -0.82 -4.92 -22.43
CA LEU A 476 0.37 -4.25 -22.98
C LEU A 476 1.39 -3.90 -21.89
N PHE A 477 0.89 -3.58 -20.69
CA PHE A 477 1.70 -3.20 -19.54
C PHE A 477 1.96 -4.37 -18.57
N ILE A 478 1.70 -5.63 -18.97
CA ILE A 478 1.82 -6.79 -18.08
C ILE A 478 3.21 -6.90 -17.42
N ASN A 479 4.25 -6.42 -18.12
CA ASN A 479 5.62 -6.45 -17.65
C ASN A 479 5.99 -5.33 -16.68
N GLU A 480 5.21 -4.25 -16.62
CA GLU A 480 5.45 -3.07 -15.78
C GLU A 480 4.77 -3.17 -14.41
N TYR A 481 3.78 -4.04 -14.27
CA TYR A 481 3.06 -4.20 -13.01
C TYR A 481 3.89 -4.86 -11.92
N THR A 482 3.73 -4.35 -10.70
CA THR A 482 4.17 -4.99 -9.47
C THR A 482 3.36 -6.25 -9.17
N ILE A 483 3.87 -7.14 -8.31
CA ILE A 483 3.14 -8.35 -7.90
C ILE A 483 1.78 -8.04 -7.23
N GLN A 484 1.69 -6.92 -6.52
CA GLN A 484 0.44 -6.44 -5.91
C GLN A 484 -0.58 -6.05 -6.99
N GLU A 485 -0.12 -5.37 -8.03
CA GLU A 485 -0.92 -4.93 -9.17
C GLU A 485 -1.39 -6.13 -10.03
N LEU A 486 -0.52 -7.10 -10.28
CA LEU A 486 -0.87 -8.36 -10.94
C LEU A 486 -1.94 -9.14 -10.14
N SER A 487 -1.82 -9.18 -8.81
CA SER A 487 -2.83 -9.80 -7.94
C SER A 487 -4.18 -9.08 -8.00
N MET A 488 -4.19 -7.74 -8.07
CA MET A 488 -5.42 -6.97 -8.24
C MET A 488 -6.09 -7.21 -9.59
N LEU A 489 -5.31 -7.31 -10.67
CA LEU A 489 -5.80 -7.67 -12.00
C LEU A 489 -6.39 -9.08 -12.01
N LEU A 490 -5.69 -10.04 -11.42
CA LEU A 490 -6.17 -11.42 -11.27
C LEU A 490 -7.50 -11.47 -10.50
N GLN A 491 -7.59 -10.74 -9.38
CA GLN A 491 -8.81 -10.68 -8.60
C GLN A 491 -9.96 -10.03 -9.37
N ALA A 492 -9.69 -8.95 -10.11
CA ALA A 492 -10.71 -8.31 -10.92
C ALA A 492 -11.14 -9.21 -12.09
N TYR A 493 -10.21 -9.91 -12.72
CA TYR A 493 -10.49 -10.83 -13.82
C TYR A 493 -11.43 -11.97 -13.38
N THR A 494 -11.09 -12.62 -12.26
CA THR A 494 -11.85 -13.75 -11.70
C THR A 494 -13.26 -13.39 -11.20
N LYS A 495 -13.51 -12.11 -10.95
CA LYS A 495 -14.83 -11.57 -10.60
C LYS A 495 -15.57 -11.00 -11.81
N SER A 496 -14.88 -10.80 -12.93
CA SER A 496 -15.48 -10.28 -14.14
C SER A 496 -16.23 -11.38 -14.91
N SER A 497 -17.20 -10.99 -15.72
CA SER A 497 -17.91 -11.87 -16.65
C SER A 497 -17.13 -12.13 -17.95
N GLN A 498 -15.91 -11.59 -18.08
CA GLN A 498 -15.13 -11.63 -19.31
C GLN A 498 -14.10 -12.77 -19.22
N TYR A 499 -14.06 -13.60 -20.26
CA TYR A 499 -13.04 -14.64 -20.42
C TYR A 499 -12.09 -14.25 -21.56
N ILE A 500 -10.85 -13.93 -21.22
CA ILE A 500 -9.76 -13.61 -22.13
C ILE A 500 -8.60 -14.56 -21.81
N GLU A 501 -8.60 -15.72 -22.45
CA GLU A 501 -7.65 -16.81 -22.17
C GLU A 501 -6.18 -16.37 -22.25
N HIS A 502 -5.82 -15.63 -23.30
CA HIS A 502 -4.45 -15.15 -23.46
C HIS A 502 -4.01 -14.22 -22.33
N PHE A 503 -4.92 -13.41 -21.78
CA PHE A 503 -4.63 -12.51 -20.66
C PHE A 503 -4.30 -13.29 -19.39
N ILE A 504 -5.11 -14.29 -19.03
CA ILE A 504 -4.89 -15.06 -17.81
C ILE A 504 -3.62 -15.92 -17.89
N ASN A 505 -3.28 -16.42 -19.08
CA ASN A 505 -2.05 -17.16 -19.34
C ASN A 505 -0.82 -16.26 -19.14
N GLN A 506 -0.78 -15.09 -19.79
CA GLN A 506 0.33 -14.14 -19.60
C GLN A 506 0.44 -13.65 -18.15
N LEU A 507 -0.68 -13.36 -17.50
CA LEU A 507 -0.72 -12.91 -16.11
C LEU A 507 -0.12 -13.96 -15.17
N SER A 508 -0.50 -15.23 -15.35
CA SER A 508 -0.03 -16.32 -14.51
C SER A 508 1.44 -16.64 -14.76
N GLN A 509 1.87 -16.62 -16.01
CA GLN A 509 3.29 -16.75 -16.36
C GLN A 509 4.12 -15.62 -15.74
N LYS A 510 3.63 -14.38 -15.74
CA LYS A 510 4.33 -13.25 -15.13
C LYS A 510 4.45 -13.39 -13.61
N ILE A 511 3.38 -13.84 -12.95
CA ILE A 511 3.38 -14.14 -11.51
C ILE A 511 4.38 -15.26 -11.20
N LEU A 512 4.39 -16.33 -12.00
CA LEU A 512 5.33 -17.44 -11.87
C LEU A 512 6.79 -16.98 -12.04
N GLN A 513 7.09 -16.20 -13.09
CA GLN A 513 8.41 -15.62 -13.33
C GLN A 513 8.88 -14.74 -12.17
N PHE A 514 7.97 -13.94 -11.59
CA PHE A 514 8.27 -13.14 -10.41
C PHE A 514 8.70 -14.04 -9.24
N PHE A 515 7.96 -15.10 -8.94
CA PHE A 515 8.32 -16.02 -7.86
C PHE A 515 9.60 -16.79 -8.15
N LYS A 516 9.82 -17.27 -9.39
CA LYS A 516 11.07 -17.94 -9.78
C LYS A 516 12.29 -17.05 -9.59
N LYS A 517 12.19 -15.79 -9.99
CA LYS A 517 13.28 -14.82 -9.86
C LYS A 517 13.53 -14.39 -8.41
N THR A 518 12.46 -14.16 -7.65
CA THR A 518 12.55 -13.59 -6.30
C THR A 518 12.85 -14.67 -5.25
N TYR A 519 12.30 -15.88 -5.43
CA TYR A 519 12.39 -16.99 -4.49
C TYR A 519 12.75 -18.32 -5.18
N PRO A 520 13.97 -18.48 -5.73
CA PRO A 520 14.37 -19.67 -6.47
C PRO A 520 14.25 -20.98 -5.67
N PHE A 521 14.49 -20.93 -4.36
CA PHE A 521 14.41 -22.08 -3.45
C PHE A 521 13.03 -22.78 -3.45
N LEU A 522 11.95 -22.07 -3.84
CA LEU A 522 10.62 -22.66 -3.97
C LEU A 522 10.51 -23.65 -5.13
N PHE A 523 11.45 -23.61 -6.07
CA PHE A 523 11.47 -24.39 -7.31
C PHE A 523 12.55 -25.49 -7.31
N GLU A 524 13.23 -25.71 -6.18
CA GLU A 524 14.12 -26.86 -6.02
C GLU A 524 13.36 -28.20 -6.18
N SER A 525 14.05 -29.21 -6.71
CA SER A 525 13.45 -30.51 -7.06
C SER A 525 12.83 -31.22 -5.84
N TYR A 526 11.77 -31.98 -6.07
CA TYR A 526 11.05 -32.72 -5.02
C TYR A 526 11.97 -33.62 -4.19
N ASN A 527 12.93 -34.28 -4.83
CA ASN A 527 13.90 -35.16 -4.16
C ASN A 527 14.79 -34.42 -3.15
N ASN A 528 15.09 -33.15 -3.38
CA ASN A 528 15.91 -32.36 -2.46
C ASN A 528 15.15 -31.96 -1.19
N ILE A 529 13.82 -31.99 -1.22
CA ILE A 529 12.94 -31.54 -0.14
C ILE A 529 12.31 -32.73 0.61
N LEU A 530 12.46 -33.96 0.12
CA LEU A 530 11.98 -35.18 0.78
C LEU A 530 12.52 -35.28 2.22
N TYR A 531 11.64 -35.67 3.15
CA TYR A 531 12.02 -35.88 4.54
C TYR A 531 12.97 -37.07 4.68
N ASP A 532 14.14 -36.80 5.24
CA ASP A 532 15.05 -37.79 5.79
C ASP A 532 15.41 -37.36 7.22
N HIS A 533 15.30 -38.27 8.19
CA HIS A 533 15.44 -37.92 9.60
C HIS A 533 16.86 -37.45 9.92
N GLN A 534 17.87 -38.16 9.41
CA GLN A 534 19.27 -37.82 9.66
C GLN A 534 19.62 -36.46 9.05
N LYS A 535 19.20 -36.22 7.81
CA LYS A 535 19.33 -34.93 7.12
C LYS A 535 18.62 -33.83 7.89
N TYR A 536 17.39 -34.05 8.36
CA TYR A 536 16.64 -33.06 9.13
C TYR A 536 17.36 -32.67 10.43
N ILE A 537 17.89 -33.64 11.17
CA ILE A 537 18.68 -33.39 12.39
C ILE A 537 19.98 -32.65 12.04
N ASN A 538 20.74 -33.09 11.05
CA ASN A 538 22.00 -32.47 10.65
C ASN A 538 21.79 -30.99 10.25
N LEU A 539 20.80 -30.70 9.43
CA LEU A 539 20.48 -29.33 9.01
C LEU A 539 19.92 -28.48 10.15
N SER A 540 19.23 -29.08 11.13
CA SER A 540 18.78 -28.36 12.33
C SER A 540 19.95 -27.93 13.22
N ILE A 541 20.98 -28.78 13.35
CA ILE A 541 22.22 -28.46 14.07
C ILE A 541 22.98 -27.36 13.34
N GLU A 542 23.11 -27.47 12.01
CA GLU A 542 23.75 -26.42 11.18
C GLU A 542 23.03 -25.07 11.34
N PHE A 543 21.70 -25.06 11.31
CA PHE A 543 20.92 -23.85 11.51
C PHE A 543 21.15 -23.24 12.90
N LYS A 544 21.20 -24.06 13.96
CA LYS A 544 21.42 -23.61 15.34
C LYS A 544 22.82 -23.03 15.56
N ASN A 545 23.86 -23.69 15.06
CA ASN A 545 25.25 -23.28 15.24
C ASN A 545 25.55 -21.92 14.60
N ASN A 546 24.86 -21.61 13.49
CA ASN A 546 25.06 -20.37 12.77
C ASN A 546 24.18 -19.20 13.26
N GLN A 547 23.31 -19.37 14.26
CA GLN A 547 22.38 -18.32 14.70
C GLN A 547 23.04 -16.99 15.12
N LYS A 548 24.26 -17.03 15.68
CA LYS A 548 24.96 -15.83 16.17
C LYS A 548 25.50 -14.93 15.05
N SER A 549 25.73 -15.46 13.85
CA SER A 549 26.25 -14.70 12.69
C SER A 549 25.15 -14.13 11.78
N ILE A 550 23.89 -14.55 11.95
CA ILE A 550 22.75 -14.21 11.08
C ILE A 550 22.25 -12.77 11.26
N SER A 551 22.69 -12.04 12.29
CA SER A 551 22.17 -10.70 12.60
C SER A 551 22.47 -9.63 11.53
N THR A 552 23.41 -9.86 10.61
CA THR A 552 23.87 -8.82 9.68
C THR A 552 23.72 -9.12 8.19
N ASN A 553 23.72 -10.38 7.71
CA ASN A 553 23.46 -10.71 6.29
C ASN A 553 22.83 -12.11 6.11
N ILE A 554 21.63 -12.17 5.53
CA ILE A 554 20.95 -13.44 5.18
C ILE A 554 21.48 -13.92 3.83
N THR A 555 22.16 -15.06 3.79
CA THR A 555 22.61 -15.69 2.53
C THR A 555 21.56 -16.67 1.98
N ASP A 556 21.57 -16.92 0.68
CA ASP A 556 20.63 -17.84 0.01
C ASP A 556 20.64 -19.25 0.61
N LYS A 557 21.82 -19.73 1.04
CA LYS A 557 21.96 -21.01 1.76
C LYS A 557 21.06 -21.10 2.99
N TYR A 558 20.98 -20.05 3.82
CA TYR A 558 20.16 -20.06 5.03
C TYR A 558 18.67 -20.00 4.74
N ILE A 559 18.28 -19.40 3.60
CA ILE A 559 16.90 -19.34 3.16
C ILE A 559 16.42 -20.74 2.78
N SER A 560 17.18 -21.47 1.96
CA SER A 560 16.86 -22.87 1.60
C SER A 560 16.87 -23.78 2.83
N LEU A 561 17.84 -23.63 3.76
CA LEU A 561 17.87 -24.37 5.03
C LEU A 561 16.62 -24.10 5.89
N SER A 562 16.26 -22.84 6.08
CA SER A 562 15.08 -22.45 6.86
C SER A 562 13.81 -23.03 6.26
N PHE A 563 13.68 -22.95 4.93
CA PHE A 563 12.56 -23.51 4.22
C PHE A 563 12.46 -25.04 4.39
N TYR A 564 13.57 -25.77 4.25
CA TYR A 564 13.58 -27.23 4.42
C TYR A 564 13.10 -27.66 5.82
N LEU A 565 13.58 -26.98 6.87
CA LEU A 565 13.18 -27.26 8.25
C LEU A 565 11.69 -26.98 8.48
N ILE A 566 11.20 -25.83 8.00
CA ILE A 566 9.77 -25.48 8.10
C ILE A 566 8.95 -26.51 7.34
N TYR A 567 9.26 -26.74 6.06
CA TYR A 567 8.51 -27.61 5.18
C TYR A 567 8.34 -29.03 5.76
N ASN A 568 9.39 -29.60 6.34
CA ASN A 568 9.39 -30.98 6.84
C ASN A 568 8.96 -31.14 8.31
N TYR A 569 8.57 -30.06 9.00
CA TYR A 569 8.23 -30.11 10.42
C TYR A 569 7.11 -31.11 10.79
N PRO A 570 5.99 -31.23 10.06
CA PRO A 570 4.93 -32.20 10.39
C PRO A 570 5.42 -33.64 10.29
N ASN A 571 6.27 -33.94 9.30
CA ASN A 571 6.88 -35.27 9.15
C ASN A 571 7.79 -35.62 10.33
N TYR A 572 8.56 -34.64 10.81
CA TYR A 572 9.36 -34.79 12.03
C TYR A 572 8.50 -35.05 13.26
N ILE A 573 7.42 -34.28 13.47
CA ILE A 573 6.51 -34.49 14.61
C ILE A 573 5.86 -35.87 14.55
N ASN A 574 5.35 -36.29 13.40
CA ASN A 574 4.76 -37.62 13.21
C ASN A 574 5.76 -38.75 13.51
N PHE A 575 7.03 -38.59 13.10
CA PHE A 575 8.09 -39.54 13.41
C PHE A 575 8.31 -39.64 14.92
N ILE A 576 8.40 -38.50 15.62
CA ILE A 576 8.56 -38.46 17.09
C ILE A 576 7.37 -39.08 17.81
N ASP A 577 6.14 -38.79 17.39
CA ASP A 577 4.93 -39.34 18.03
C ASP A 577 4.80 -40.85 17.81
N THR A 578 5.21 -41.35 16.64
CA THR A 578 5.30 -42.79 16.36
C THR A 578 6.31 -43.47 17.29
N LEU A 579 7.48 -42.86 17.52
CA LEU A 579 8.48 -43.37 18.46
C LEU A 579 7.96 -43.38 19.92
N LYS A 580 7.24 -42.33 20.34
CA LYS A 580 6.63 -42.26 21.69
C LYS A 580 5.58 -43.35 21.89
N ASN A 581 4.68 -43.54 20.91
CA ASN A 581 3.63 -44.55 20.95
C ASN A 581 4.17 -45.98 20.91
N ASN A 582 5.30 -46.21 20.24
CA ASN A 582 5.97 -47.51 20.25
C ASN A 582 6.65 -47.80 21.60
N LYS A 583 7.16 -46.78 22.32
CA LYS A 583 7.67 -46.95 23.69
C LYS A 583 6.58 -47.21 24.72
N THR A 584 5.42 -46.56 24.64
CA THR A 584 4.29 -46.83 25.55
C THR A 584 3.69 -48.22 25.35
N LYS A 585 3.61 -48.72 24.10
CA LYS A 585 3.25 -50.12 23.83
C LYS A 585 4.26 -51.13 24.40
N LYS A 586 5.56 -50.85 24.32
CA LYS A 586 6.62 -51.72 24.89
C LYS A 586 6.61 -51.74 26.42
N ASN A 587 6.27 -50.63 27.07
CA ASN A 587 6.13 -50.55 28.52
C ASN A 587 4.85 -51.24 29.02
N ASN A 588 3.75 -51.20 28.25
CA ASN A 588 2.51 -51.90 28.59
C ASN A 588 2.57 -53.42 28.36
N LEU A 589 3.44 -53.92 27.47
CA LEU A 589 3.68 -55.36 27.29
C LEU A 589 4.53 -55.97 28.42
N ASN A 590 5.37 -55.18 29.08
CA ASN A 590 6.17 -55.65 30.22
C ASN A 590 5.40 -55.66 31.56
N SER A 591 4.15 -55.20 31.58
CA SER A 591 3.30 -55.18 32.78
C SER A 591 2.10 -56.13 32.72
N VAL A 592 2.00 -56.99 31.70
CA VAL A 592 0.95 -58.01 31.61
C VAL A 592 1.57 -59.36 31.25
N SER A 593 2.29 -59.94 32.22
CA SER A 593 2.50 -61.38 32.27
C SER A 593 1.49 -61.97 33.26
N THR A 594 0.27 -62.24 32.78
CA THR A 594 -0.67 -63.29 33.26
C THR A 594 -2.03 -63.07 32.58
N LEU A 595 -2.26 -63.79 31.49
CA LEU A 595 -3.43 -64.64 31.23
C LEU A 595 -3.51 -64.94 29.73
N LEU A 596 -3.41 -66.23 29.44
CA LEU A 596 -3.57 -66.88 28.14
C LEU A 596 -5.06 -66.88 27.71
N ASP A 597 -5.23 -67.10 26.40
CA ASP A 597 -6.44 -67.55 25.68
C ASP A 597 -7.54 -66.47 25.50
N GLU A 598 -8.12 -66.21 24.33
CA GLU A 598 -8.29 -66.97 23.08
C GLU A 598 -8.26 -65.99 21.89
N TYR A 599 -7.69 -66.38 20.76
CA TYR A 599 -8.24 -66.18 19.40
C TYR A 599 -7.28 -66.89 18.42
N LYS A 600 -7.54 -68.18 18.21
CA LYS A 600 -7.13 -68.92 17.01
C LYS A 600 -8.17 -68.72 15.91
N THR A 601 -7.73 -69.02 14.67
CA THR A 601 -8.41 -69.13 13.36
C THR A 601 -8.57 -67.82 12.57
N ASP A 602 -8.27 -67.70 11.28
CA ASP A 602 -7.70 -68.62 10.27
C ASP A 602 -7.18 -67.76 9.11
N ASN A 603 -5.97 -68.07 8.60
CA ASN A 603 -5.74 -68.39 7.18
C ASN A 603 -4.25 -68.45 6.87
N SER A 604 -3.78 -69.69 6.80
CA SER A 604 -2.56 -70.14 6.17
C SER A 604 -2.58 -69.95 4.65
N VAL A 605 -1.46 -69.49 4.08
CA VAL A 605 -0.82 -70.18 2.95
C VAL A 605 0.69 -70.18 3.20
N LYS A 606 1.28 -71.39 3.26
CA LYS A 606 2.69 -71.67 3.53
C LYS A 606 3.57 -71.32 2.33
N PRO A 607 4.83 -70.90 2.54
CA PRO A 607 5.90 -71.01 1.55
C PRO A 607 6.53 -72.40 1.63
N ASN A 608 6.71 -73.08 0.50
CA ASN A 608 7.54 -74.28 0.43
C ASN A 608 9.02 -73.85 0.29
N ASN A 609 9.80 -74.24 1.30
CA ASN A 609 11.21 -74.63 1.23
C ASN A 609 11.45 -75.55 0.00
N LEU A 610 12.63 -75.74 -0.60
CA LEU A 610 14.04 -75.71 -0.19
C LEU A 610 14.83 -75.84 -1.52
N VAL A 611 16.07 -75.37 -1.57
CA VAL A 611 17.29 -76.12 -1.94
C VAL A 611 18.42 -75.10 -2.21
N THR A 612 19.51 -75.35 -1.51
CA THR A 612 20.82 -74.68 -1.48
C THR A 612 21.57 -74.81 -2.81
N ASP A 613 22.53 -73.91 -3.06
CA ASP A 613 23.96 -74.29 -3.19
C ASP A 613 24.89 -73.10 -3.47
N HIS A 614 25.99 -73.09 -2.71
CA HIS A 614 27.37 -72.64 -2.95
C HIS A 614 27.67 -71.29 -3.68
N GLU A 615 28.32 -70.33 -3.01
CA GLU A 615 29.78 -70.18 -2.79
C GLU A 615 30.50 -69.44 -3.96
N LYS A 616 30.95 -68.20 -3.73
CA LYS A 616 32.37 -67.76 -3.78
C LYS A 616 32.55 -66.25 -3.89
N ASN A 617 33.63 -65.81 -3.25
CA ASN A 617 34.26 -64.50 -3.17
C ASN A 617 34.52 -63.84 -4.52
N ASP A 618 34.69 -62.50 -4.53
CA ASP A 618 35.98 -61.91 -4.90
C ASP A 618 36.11 -60.46 -4.42
N GLU A 619 37.32 -60.17 -3.98
CA GLU A 619 37.89 -58.89 -3.54
C GLU A 619 38.14 -57.93 -4.73
N ILE A 620 38.49 -56.67 -4.42
CA ILE A 620 39.43 -55.74 -5.11
C ILE A 620 39.03 -54.32 -4.63
N GLU A 621 39.69 -53.77 -3.62
CA GLU A 621 40.99 -53.08 -3.59
C GLU A 621 40.92 -51.56 -3.83
N ASN A 622 41.49 -50.87 -2.83
CA ASN A 622 41.73 -49.45 -2.67
C ASN A 622 42.68 -48.85 -3.71
N THR A 623 42.71 -47.51 -3.77
CA THR A 623 43.89 -46.59 -3.74
C THR A 623 43.39 -45.17 -4.13
N ASN A 624 43.81 -44.00 -3.66
CA ASN A 624 44.95 -43.46 -2.92
C ASN A 624 44.52 -42.06 -2.35
N THR A 625 44.64 -41.76 -1.05
CA THR A 625 45.72 -41.00 -0.35
C THR A 625 46.02 -39.56 -0.83
N PHE A 626 45.90 -38.58 0.10
CA PHE A 626 46.82 -37.43 0.38
C PHE A 626 46.26 -36.66 1.60
N GLN A 627 46.74 -36.91 2.82
CA GLN A 627 47.72 -36.13 3.61
C GLN A 627 47.39 -34.64 3.82
N ILE A 628 47.01 -34.25 5.06
CA ILE A 628 47.40 -32.97 5.69
C ILE A 628 47.64 -33.22 7.20
N ASP A 629 48.72 -32.60 7.68
CA ASP A 629 49.40 -32.76 8.96
C ASP A 629 48.61 -32.46 10.24
N ASN A 630 49.02 -33.19 11.28
CA ASN A 630 48.68 -32.99 12.69
C ASN A 630 49.58 -31.93 13.34
N THR A 631 49.00 -31.10 14.21
CA THR A 631 49.66 -30.67 15.47
C THR A 631 48.63 -30.55 16.60
N TYR A 632 48.68 -31.53 17.53
CA TYR A 632 48.57 -31.48 19.01
C TYR A 632 47.72 -30.37 19.66
N THR A 633 46.87 -30.55 20.68
CA THR A 633 46.64 -31.54 21.77
C THR A 633 45.22 -31.22 22.31
N LYS A 634 44.41 -32.09 22.93
CA LYS A 634 44.69 -32.96 24.07
C LYS A 634 43.51 -33.93 24.23
N ASP A 635 43.83 -35.22 24.37
CA ASP A 635 42.92 -36.31 24.60
C ASP A 635 42.17 -36.21 25.94
N THR A 636 40.89 -36.57 25.91
CA THR A 636 40.30 -37.39 26.97
C THR A 636 39.53 -38.52 26.31
N TYR A 637 40.15 -39.70 26.36
CA TYR A 637 39.60 -41.00 26.01
C TYR A 637 38.24 -41.24 26.68
N ILE A 638 37.24 -41.63 25.89
CA ILE A 638 36.14 -42.49 26.38
C ILE A 638 36.05 -43.71 25.46
N ASN A 639 36.19 -44.86 26.10
CA ASN A 639 36.19 -46.22 25.56
C ASN A 639 35.02 -46.50 24.61
N LYS A 640 35.34 -47.12 23.48
CA LYS A 640 34.39 -47.92 22.69
C LYS A 640 34.20 -49.25 23.41
N ASN A 641 33.02 -49.46 23.99
CA ASN A 641 32.43 -50.79 24.08
C ASN A 641 31.16 -50.81 23.26
N HIS A 642 31.18 -51.67 22.24
CA HIS A 642 30.01 -52.08 21.48
C HIS A 642 29.06 -52.82 22.42
N ASP A 643 27.90 -52.21 22.68
CA ASP A 643 26.70 -52.96 23.06
C ASP A 643 25.48 -52.33 22.38
N ASN A 644 24.78 -53.17 21.64
CA ASN A 644 23.58 -52.85 20.86
C ASN A 644 22.43 -52.43 21.79
N ASN A 645 22.27 -51.13 22.07
CA ASN A 645 21.06 -50.54 22.65
C ASN A 645 21.02 -49.00 22.52
N THR A 646 20.92 -48.48 21.28
CA THR A 646 21.01 -47.02 21.00
C THR A 646 19.67 -46.28 20.86
N TYR A 647 18.54 -46.84 21.31
CA TYR A 647 17.23 -46.17 21.25
C TYR A 647 16.68 -45.53 22.54
N PRO A 648 17.28 -45.66 23.75
CA PRO A 648 16.74 -44.97 24.93
C PRO A 648 17.08 -43.47 24.96
N ASN A 649 18.27 -43.07 24.52
CA ASN A 649 18.85 -41.74 24.79
C ASN A 649 18.48 -40.64 23.79
N GLU A 650 18.00 -40.94 22.58
CA GLU A 650 17.67 -39.90 21.60
C GLU A 650 16.53 -38.99 22.06
N ILE A 651 15.50 -39.53 22.75
CA ILE A 651 14.28 -38.79 23.12
C ILE A 651 14.53 -37.62 24.08
N ASN A 652 15.49 -37.75 25.00
CA ASN A 652 15.83 -36.67 25.94
C ASN A 652 16.64 -35.55 25.27
N THR A 653 17.41 -35.85 24.23
CA THR A 653 18.10 -34.86 23.37
C THR A 653 17.16 -34.20 22.34
N ILE A 654 16.12 -34.90 21.90
CA ILE A 654 15.15 -34.48 20.87
C ILE A 654 14.30 -33.26 21.28
N GLN A 655 14.12 -33.03 22.58
CA GLN A 655 13.32 -31.90 23.09
C GLN A 655 14.04 -30.53 22.98
N TYR A 656 15.36 -30.50 22.70
CA TYR A 656 16.22 -29.32 22.94
C TYR A 656 16.74 -28.58 21.70
N PHE A 657 16.42 -29.01 20.48
CA PHE A 657 17.20 -28.60 19.29
C PHE A 657 16.51 -27.74 18.22
N LEU A 658 15.18 -27.61 18.19
CA LEU A 658 14.51 -26.91 17.09
C LEU A 658 13.78 -25.64 17.51
N ASP A 659 14.37 -24.50 17.17
CA ASP A 659 13.71 -23.19 17.21
C ASP A 659 13.14 -22.86 15.82
N ILE A 660 12.10 -23.62 15.42
CA ILE A 660 11.41 -23.42 14.14
C ILE A 660 10.77 -22.04 14.07
N GLU A 661 10.34 -21.50 15.20
CA GLU A 661 9.78 -20.15 15.25
C GLU A 661 10.82 -19.09 14.81
N LYS A 662 12.09 -19.27 15.14
CA LYS A 662 13.16 -18.43 14.59
C LYS A 662 13.32 -18.64 13.09
N ALA A 663 13.39 -19.87 12.58
CA ALA A 663 13.48 -20.14 11.15
C ALA A 663 12.34 -19.49 10.36
N GLU A 664 11.11 -19.61 10.87
CA GLU A 664 9.92 -18.94 10.33
C GLU A 664 10.09 -17.42 10.33
N LYS A 665 10.46 -16.80 11.46
CA LYS A 665 10.67 -15.35 11.57
C LYS A 665 11.72 -14.85 10.57
N TYR A 666 12.82 -15.58 10.40
CA TYR A 666 13.87 -15.22 9.44
C TYR A 666 13.37 -15.27 8.00
N LEU A 667 12.72 -16.37 7.62
CA LEU A 667 12.21 -16.55 6.28
C LEU A 667 11.14 -15.50 5.98
N ILE A 668 10.16 -15.31 6.87
CA ILE A 668 9.12 -14.28 6.73
C ILE A 668 9.72 -12.87 6.60
N LYS A 669 10.76 -12.53 7.38
CA LYS A 669 11.45 -11.24 7.25
C LYS A 669 12.06 -11.05 5.86
N HIS A 670 12.64 -12.10 5.29
CA HIS A 670 13.16 -12.07 3.91
C HIS A 670 12.01 -11.89 2.89
N MET A 671 10.95 -12.70 3.00
CA MET A 671 9.80 -12.67 2.08
C MET A 671 9.02 -11.34 2.14
N ASN A 672 8.92 -10.72 3.32
CA ASN A 672 8.20 -9.47 3.53
C ASN A 672 8.82 -8.25 2.83
N LYS A 673 9.99 -8.40 2.19
CA LYS A 673 10.55 -7.38 1.29
C LYS A 673 9.69 -7.16 0.05
N TYR A 674 9.08 -8.21 -0.48
CA TYR A 674 8.35 -8.15 -1.76
C TYR A 674 6.92 -8.70 -1.69
N THR A 675 6.60 -9.54 -0.70
CA THR A 675 5.28 -10.19 -0.57
C THR A 675 4.74 -10.15 0.86
N ASN A 676 3.48 -10.52 1.08
CA ASN A 676 2.92 -10.69 2.42
C ASN A 676 1.82 -11.77 2.41
N SER A 677 1.38 -12.21 3.59
CA SER A 677 0.36 -13.25 3.73
C SER A 677 -0.94 -12.90 3.00
N THR A 678 -1.49 -11.69 3.18
CA THR A 678 -2.73 -11.26 2.50
C THR A 678 -2.62 -11.29 0.97
N LEU A 679 -1.48 -10.91 0.40
CA LEU A 679 -1.22 -10.98 -1.04
C LEU A 679 -1.19 -12.43 -1.53
N VAL A 680 -0.48 -13.32 -0.83
CA VAL A 680 -0.42 -14.75 -1.17
C VAL A 680 -1.81 -15.37 -1.10
N CYS A 681 -2.59 -15.09 -0.04
CA CYS A 681 -3.98 -15.53 0.08
C CYS A 681 -4.81 -15.05 -1.12
N SER A 682 -4.65 -13.79 -1.52
CA SER A 682 -5.42 -13.20 -2.62
C SER A 682 -5.12 -13.88 -3.95
N ILE A 683 -3.84 -14.15 -4.26
CA ILE A 683 -3.43 -14.85 -5.48
C ILE A 683 -4.00 -16.28 -5.50
N ILE A 684 -3.79 -17.05 -4.43
CA ILE A 684 -4.28 -18.44 -4.32
C ILE A 684 -5.79 -18.50 -4.50
N TYR A 685 -6.51 -17.68 -3.73
CA TYR A 685 -7.96 -17.70 -3.72
C TYR A 685 -8.54 -17.31 -5.08
N SER A 686 -7.98 -16.28 -5.72
CA SER A 686 -8.43 -15.83 -7.03
C SER A 686 -8.16 -16.87 -8.12
N LEU A 687 -6.95 -17.43 -8.21
CA LEU A 687 -6.61 -18.44 -9.23
C LEU A 687 -7.57 -19.63 -9.17
N ILE A 688 -7.71 -20.23 -7.98
CA ILE A 688 -8.39 -21.52 -7.86
C ILE A 688 -9.91 -21.37 -7.93
N LYS A 689 -10.46 -20.39 -7.19
CA LYS A 689 -11.91 -20.17 -7.16
C LYS A 689 -12.44 -19.57 -8.45
N GLY A 690 -11.65 -18.74 -9.13
CA GLY A 690 -11.99 -18.18 -10.44
C GLY A 690 -11.93 -19.18 -11.59
N ASN A 691 -11.73 -20.48 -11.29
CA ASN A 691 -11.54 -21.55 -12.28
C ASN A 691 -10.44 -21.25 -13.29
N CYS A 692 -9.46 -20.41 -12.91
CA CYS A 692 -8.27 -20.14 -13.68
C CYS A 692 -7.25 -21.25 -13.36
N LEU A 693 -7.59 -22.49 -13.69
CA LEU A 693 -6.67 -23.63 -13.54
C LEU A 693 -5.52 -23.44 -14.50
N LEU A 694 -4.36 -23.13 -13.95
CA LEU A 694 -3.13 -22.91 -14.68
C LEU A 694 -1.97 -23.60 -13.99
N GLU A 695 -0.95 -23.89 -14.80
CA GLU A 695 0.37 -24.47 -14.52
C GLU A 695 0.59 -24.95 -13.07
N TYR A 696 0.63 -26.28 -12.89
CA TYR A 696 0.90 -26.93 -11.60
C TYR A 696 2.12 -26.38 -10.87
N GLU A 697 3.13 -25.91 -11.58
CA GLU A 697 4.33 -25.31 -11.00
C GLU A 697 4.02 -24.05 -10.17
N LEU A 698 3.12 -23.19 -10.66
CA LEU A 698 2.66 -22.02 -9.91
C LEU A 698 1.88 -22.45 -8.67
N LEU A 699 0.94 -23.40 -8.80
CA LEU A 699 0.18 -23.93 -7.68
C LEU A 699 1.08 -24.55 -6.59
N ILE A 700 2.08 -25.32 -7.00
CA ILE A 700 3.09 -25.90 -6.10
C ILE A 700 3.84 -24.80 -5.35
N SER A 701 4.33 -23.77 -6.05
CA SER A 701 5.06 -22.67 -5.42
C SER A 701 4.19 -21.87 -4.45
N LEU A 702 2.93 -21.63 -4.78
CA LEU A 702 1.96 -20.94 -3.93
C LEU A 702 1.60 -21.75 -2.68
N SER A 703 1.45 -23.08 -2.80
CA SER A 703 1.24 -23.96 -1.64
C SER A 703 2.46 -23.95 -0.71
N LYS A 704 3.68 -23.96 -1.24
CA LYS A 704 4.92 -23.80 -0.45
C LYS A 704 4.96 -22.44 0.26
N LEU A 705 4.57 -21.35 -0.42
CA LEU A 705 4.42 -20.02 0.19
C LEU A 705 3.38 -20.00 1.31
N ALA A 706 2.25 -20.69 1.13
CA ALA A 706 1.21 -20.79 2.14
C ALA A 706 1.70 -21.51 3.42
N ILE A 707 2.57 -22.52 3.28
CA ILE A 707 3.23 -23.17 4.42
C ILE A 707 4.10 -22.16 5.19
N ILE A 708 4.91 -21.35 4.48
CA ILE A 708 5.79 -20.35 5.11
C ILE A 708 4.97 -19.31 5.87
N TYR A 709 3.86 -18.83 5.29
CA TYR A 709 3.01 -17.79 5.88
C TYR A 709 1.93 -18.33 6.83
N LEU A 710 1.92 -19.63 7.14
CA LEU A 710 0.83 -20.31 7.86
C LEU A 710 0.36 -19.56 9.13
N LYS A 711 1.32 -19.12 9.97
CA LYS A 711 1.04 -18.42 11.24
C LYS A 711 0.75 -16.92 11.06
N ASN A 712 0.98 -16.36 9.87
CA ASN A 712 0.84 -14.93 9.56
C ASN A 712 -0.47 -14.61 8.84
N PHE A 713 -1.20 -15.61 8.37
CA PHE A 713 -2.55 -15.42 7.88
C PHE A 713 -3.49 -15.06 9.03
N LYS A 714 -4.43 -14.14 8.78
CA LYS A 714 -5.65 -14.08 9.58
C LYS A 714 -6.38 -15.42 9.42
N TYR A 715 -7.07 -15.88 10.46
CA TYR A 715 -7.77 -17.17 10.37
C TYR A 715 -8.79 -17.24 9.23
N SER A 716 -9.45 -16.13 8.88
CA SER A 716 -10.34 -16.05 7.72
C SER A 716 -9.60 -16.13 6.38
N GLU A 717 -8.37 -15.61 6.30
CA GLU A 717 -7.49 -15.77 5.12
C GLU A 717 -7.02 -17.21 5.00
N LEU A 718 -6.55 -17.82 6.10
CA LEU A 718 -6.12 -19.23 6.10
C LEU A 718 -7.27 -20.16 5.72
N ALA A 719 -8.48 -19.92 6.23
CA ALA A 719 -9.68 -20.68 5.86
C ALA A 719 -10.01 -20.54 4.37
N ASN A 720 -9.80 -19.37 3.77
CA ASN A 720 -9.94 -19.17 2.32
C ASN A 720 -8.86 -19.91 1.53
N VAL A 721 -7.62 -19.91 2.00
CA VAL A 721 -6.51 -20.67 1.39
C VAL A 721 -6.79 -22.17 1.44
N CYS A 722 -7.23 -22.70 2.60
CA CYS A 722 -7.63 -24.11 2.72
C CYS A 722 -8.74 -24.48 1.75
N SER A 723 -9.80 -23.67 1.68
CA SER A 723 -10.93 -23.93 0.78
C SER A 723 -10.54 -23.86 -0.70
N ALA A 724 -9.57 -23.00 -1.04
CA ALA A 724 -9.05 -22.93 -2.40
C ALA A 724 -8.18 -24.16 -2.70
N LEU A 725 -7.21 -24.50 -1.85
CA LEU A 725 -6.30 -25.60 -2.08
C LEU A 725 -6.98 -26.98 -2.02
N SER A 726 -8.03 -27.16 -1.22
CA SER A 726 -8.84 -28.40 -1.24
C SER A 726 -9.58 -28.57 -2.56
N LEU A 727 -10.15 -27.50 -3.12
CA LEU A 727 -10.77 -27.53 -4.44
C LEU A 727 -9.74 -27.84 -5.54
N ALA A 728 -8.56 -27.23 -5.49
CA ALA A 728 -7.47 -27.55 -6.43
C ALA A 728 -7.01 -29.00 -6.28
N TYR A 729 -6.95 -29.53 -5.05
CA TYR A 729 -6.62 -30.93 -4.79
C TYR A 729 -7.61 -31.88 -5.47
N VAL A 730 -8.92 -31.65 -5.30
CA VAL A 730 -9.96 -32.48 -5.93
C VAL A 730 -9.80 -32.49 -7.44
N ARG A 731 -9.69 -31.30 -8.07
CA ARG A 731 -9.52 -31.19 -9.53
C ARG A 731 -8.24 -31.85 -10.04
N SER A 732 -7.16 -31.71 -9.28
CA SER A 732 -5.87 -32.33 -9.63
C SER A 732 -5.91 -33.85 -9.45
N SER A 733 -6.67 -34.36 -8.49
CA SER A 733 -6.88 -35.79 -8.28
C SER A 733 -7.71 -36.38 -9.41
N GLU A 734 -8.76 -35.69 -9.85
CA GLU A 734 -9.55 -36.09 -11.01
C GLU A 734 -8.69 -36.12 -12.28
N GLU A 735 -7.87 -35.09 -12.50
CA GLU A 735 -6.96 -35.06 -13.66
C GLU A 735 -5.92 -36.18 -13.59
N ASN A 736 -5.30 -36.41 -12.42
CA ASN A 736 -4.34 -37.50 -12.26
C ASN A 736 -4.98 -38.87 -12.52
N ASN A 737 -6.20 -39.10 -12.02
CA ASN A 737 -6.95 -40.33 -12.28
C ASN A 737 -7.25 -40.53 -13.76
N LYS A 738 -7.65 -39.47 -14.49
CA LYS A 738 -7.83 -39.54 -15.95
C LYS A 738 -6.53 -39.95 -16.66
N GLN A 739 -5.40 -39.38 -16.27
CA GLN A 739 -4.10 -39.77 -16.86
C GLN A 739 -3.75 -41.23 -16.56
N VAL A 740 -4.05 -41.74 -15.35
CA VAL A 740 -3.88 -43.16 -14.99
C VAL A 740 -4.78 -44.07 -15.83
N GLU A 741 -6.04 -43.67 -16.06
CA GLU A 741 -6.96 -44.40 -16.93
C GLU A 741 -6.43 -44.47 -18.36
N LEU A 742 -5.92 -43.36 -18.91
CA LEU A 742 -5.29 -43.33 -20.23
C LEU A 742 -4.07 -44.28 -20.29
N ILE A 743 -3.17 -44.25 -19.30
CA ILE A 743 -2.04 -45.21 -19.21
C ILE A 743 -2.56 -46.66 -19.26
N SER A 744 -3.62 -46.96 -18.50
CA SER A 744 -4.18 -48.31 -18.44
C SER A 744 -4.79 -48.76 -19.78
N GLN A 745 -5.41 -47.84 -20.53
CA GLN A 745 -5.98 -48.08 -21.86
C GLN A 745 -4.87 -48.31 -22.90
N PHE A 746 -3.81 -47.49 -22.90
CA PHE A 746 -2.64 -47.71 -23.76
C PHE A 746 -1.95 -49.05 -23.48
N THR A 747 -1.82 -49.43 -22.21
CA THR A 747 -1.22 -50.71 -21.82
C THR A 747 -2.07 -51.91 -22.26
N LYS A 748 -3.41 -51.80 -22.16
CA LYS A 748 -4.34 -52.84 -22.63
C LYS A 748 -4.36 -52.95 -24.16
N ASN A 749 -4.32 -51.84 -24.88
CA ASN A 749 -4.31 -51.84 -26.34
C ASN A 749 -2.99 -52.38 -26.92
N ASN A 750 -1.85 -52.11 -26.27
CA ASN A 750 -0.56 -52.71 -26.67
C ASN A 750 -0.49 -54.21 -26.37
N ASN A 751 -1.16 -54.70 -25.32
CA ASN A 751 -1.26 -56.14 -25.03
C ASN A 751 -2.26 -56.88 -25.94
N ASN A 752 -3.22 -56.16 -26.54
CA ASN A 752 -4.21 -56.72 -27.47
C ASN A 752 -3.83 -56.52 -28.95
N ALA A 753 -2.68 -55.91 -29.25
CA ALA A 753 -2.21 -55.62 -30.61
C ALA A 753 -1.86 -56.87 -31.46
N THR A 754 -2.17 -58.08 -30.99
CA THR A 754 -2.15 -59.29 -31.82
C THR A 754 -3.51 -59.71 -32.36
N ILE A 755 -4.64 -59.08 -32.00
CA ILE A 755 -5.96 -59.45 -32.55
C ILE A 755 -6.86 -58.22 -32.74
N LEU A 756 -7.26 -58.03 -34.00
CA LEU A 756 -8.31 -57.15 -34.58
C LEU A 756 -7.90 -55.76 -35.09
N GLU A 757 -7.80 -55.69 -36.42
CA GLU A 757 -8.09 -54.53 -37.26
C GLU A 757 -9.56 -54.08 -37.09
N ASP A 758 -9.78 -52.79 -37.38
CA ASP A 758 -11.06 -52.10 -37.52
C ASP A 758 -11.89 -51.79 -36.26
N SER A 759 -11.55 -50.66 -35.62
CA SER A 759 -12.60 -49.68 -35.26
C SER A 759 -12.03 -48.27 -35.21
N HIS A 760 -12.70 -47.35 -35.93
CA HIS A 760 -12.48 -45.92 -35.84
C HIS A 760 -12.72 -45.44 -34.40
N ILE A 761 -11.63 -45.13 -33.70
CA ILE A 761 -11.67 -44.44 -32.40
C ILE A 761 -11.30 -42.98 -32.67
N ASP A 762 -12.19 -42.05 -32.32
CA ASP A 762 -11.91 -40.62 -32.28
C ASP A 762 -10.71 -40.34 -31.37
N THR A 763 -9.55 -40.15 -31.99
CA THR A 763 -8.30 -39.78 -31.34
C THR A 763 -8.31 -38.30 -30.97
N THR A 764 -8.56 -37.95 -29.70
CA THR A 764 -8.19 -36.62 -29.19
C THR A 764 -7.60 -36.57 -27.78
N GLN A 765 -7.59 -37.64 -26.98
CA GLN A 765 -6.97 -37.61 -25.64
C GLN A 765 -5.83 -38.62 -25.53
N THR A 766 -4.61 -38.13 -25.72
CA THR A 766 -3.37 -38.87 -25.49
C THR A 766 -2.85 -38.63 -24.08
N TYR A 767 -2.17 -39.63 -23.53
CA TYR A 767 -1.47 -39.51 -22.25
C TYR A 767 -0.45 -38.38 -22.28
N ASN A 768 -0.35 -37.61 -21.19
CA ASN A 768 0.64 -36.55 -21.04
C ASN A 768 1.47 -36.76 -19.76
N ASP A 769 2.72 -37.21 -19.94
CA ASP A 769 3.71 -37.43 -18.88
C ASP A 769 3.89 -36.21 -17.96
N GLN A 770 3.97 -35.02 -18.54
CA GLN A 770 4.21 -33.78 -17.79
C GLN A 770 3.02 -33.45 -16.88
N ILE A 771 1.79 -33.59 -17.38
CA ILE A 771 0.57 -33.35 -16.61
C ILE A 771 0.43 -34.40 -15.50
N TYR A 772 0.69 -35.67 -15.79
CA TYR A 772 0.65 -36.74 -14.80
C TYR A 772 1.62 -36.49 -13.64
N ASN A 773 2.89 -36.20 -13.94
CA ASN A 773 3.90 -35.98 -12.91
C ASN A 773 3.64 -34.67 -12.12
N SER A 774 3.29 -33.59 -12.81
CA SER A 774 3.06 -32.30 -12.14
C SER A 774 1.80 -32.30 -11.27
N SER A 775 0.73 -32.98 -11.69
CA SER A 775 -0.47 -33.16 -10.87
C SER A 775 -0.19 -34.01 -9.63
N LYS A 776 0.58 -35.09 -9.78
CA LYS A 776 1.01 -35.94 -8.66
C LYS A 776 1.85 -35.16 -7.65
N ASP A 777 2.79 -34.35 -8.13
CA ASP A 777 3.62 -33.48 -7.28
C ASP A 777 2.76 -32.49 -6.51
N PHE A 778 1.82 -31.82 -7.18
CA PHE A 778 0.89 -30.91 -6.52
C PHE A 778 0.05 -31.60 -5.44
N LEU A 779 -0.48 -32.81 -5.70
CA LEU A 779 -1.23 -33.58 -4.71
C LEU A 779 -0.39 -33.86 -3.46
N ASN A 780 0.89 -34.18 -3.61
CA ASN A 780 1.82 -34.39 -2.50
C ASN A 780 2.07 -33.09 -1.71
N ILE A 781 2.35 -31.98 -2.39
CA ILE A 781 2.54 -30.67 -1.74
C ILE A 781 1.28 -30.22 -0.99
N SER A 782 0.11 -30.43 -1.59
CA SER A 782 -1.17 -30.09 -0.97
C SER A 782 -1.39 -30.89 0.31
N LYS A 783 -1.09 -32.20 0.33
CA LYS A 783 -1.17 -33.01 1.56
C LYS A 783 -0.27 -32.44 2.66
N ILE A 784 0.97 -32.10 2.32
CA ILE A 784 1.92 -31.51 3.27
C ILE A 784 1.42 -30.17 3.81
N PHE A 785 0.83 -29.32 2.96
CA PHE A 785 0.18 -28.09 3.41
C PHE A 785 -0.93 -28.36 4.43
N PHE A 786 -1.81 -29.35 4.18
CA PHE A 786 -2.87 -29.69 5.12
C PHE A 786 -2.36 -30.33 6.42
N ASP A 787 -1.26 -31.09 6.39
CA ASP A 787 -0.57 -31.60 7.59
C ASP A 787 -0.03 -30.48 8.48
N HIS A 788 0.50 -29.43 7.85
CA HIS A 788 0.89 -28.19 8.52
C HIS A 788 -0.30 -27.48 9.17
N VAL A 789 -1.40 -27.31 8.44
CA VAL A 789 -2.64 -26.71 8.95
C VAL A 789 -3.20 -27.51 10.11
N GLU A 790 -3.25 -28.83 10.00
CA GLU A 790 -3.68 -29.74 11.07
C GLU A 790 -2.87 -29.52 12.35
N THR A 791 -1.53 -29.61 12.23
CA THR A 791 -0.61 -29.40 13.36
C THR A 791 -0.80 -28.02 14.00
N TYR A 792 -1.08 -26.99 13.20
CA TYR A 792 -1.29 -25.63 13.69
C TYR A 792 -2.64 -25.44 14.40
N LEU A 793 -3.72 -26.05 13.89
CA LEU A 793 -5.07 -25.91 14.42
C LEU A 793 -5.31 -26.80 15.65
N LEU A 794 -4.70 -27.98 15.74
CA LEU A 794 -4.78 -28.85 16.92
C LEU A 794 -4.22 -28.21 18.20
N LYS A 795 -3.27 -27.27 18.06
CA LYS A 795 -2.70 -26.52 19.20
C LYS A 795 -3.67 -25.52 19.84
N LYS A 796 -4.81 -25.23 19.21
CA LYS A 796 -5.78 -24.24 19.70
C LYS A 796 -6.70 -24.86 20.74
N THR A 797 -6.83 -24.25 21.91
CA THR A 797 -7.64 -24.79 23.02
C THR A 797 -8.94 -24.02 23.29
N ASN A 798 -9.04 -22.78 22.80
CA ASN A 798 -10.19 -21.90 22.97
C ASN A 798 -10.67 -21.37 21.61
N THR A 799 -11.86 -20.75 21.55
CA THR A 799 -12.33 -20.06 20.33
C THR A 799 -11.35 -18.94 19.94
N PHE A 800 -10.95 -18.92 18.66
CA PHE A 800 -9.86 -18.07 18.15
C PHE A 800 -10.20 -17.29 16.86
N THR A 801 -11.34 -17.58 16.26
CA THR A 801 -11.85 -17.02 15.00
C THR A 801 -13.40 -17.07 14.96
N ASP A 802 -14.02 -16.57 13.89
CA ASP A 802 -15.45 -16.70 13.64
C ASP A 802 -15.87 -18.10 13.17
N VAL A 803 -17.16 -18.44 13.40
CA VAL A 803 -17.73 -19.74 13.05
C VAL A 803 -17.74 -20.05 11.54
N TYR A 804 -17.76 -19.04 10.66
CA TYR A 804 -17.73 -19.26 9.21
C TYR A 804 -16.34 -19.71 8.74
N SER A 805 -15.27 -19.21 9.37
CA SER A 805 -13.90 -19.70 9.14
C SER A 805 -13.76 -21.16 9.58
N ILE A 806 -14.35 -21.53 10.72
CA ILE A 806 -14.35 -22.92 11.22
C ILE A 806 -15.10 -23.87 10.29
N TYR A 807 -16.28 -23.46 9.84
CA TYR A 807 -17.03 -24.17 8.80
C TYR A 807 -16.15 -24.46 7.58
N LYS A 808 -15.44 -23.46 7.06
CA LYS A 808 -14.55 -23.62 5.90
C LYS A 808 -13.40 -24.58 6.18
N PHE A 809 -12.78 -24.55 7.36
CA PHE A 809 -11.72 -25.50 7.71
C PHE A 809 -12.23 -26.95 7.67
N ILE A 810 -13.33 -27.23 8.36
CA ILE A 810 -13.92 -28.57 8.41
C ILE A 810 -14.26 -29.06 7.00
N THR A 811 -14.87 -28.21 6.17
CA THR A 811 -15.20 -28.61 4.80
C THR A 811 -13.99 -28.82 3.92
N SER A 812 -12.94 -28.02 4.09
CA SER A 812 -11.70 -28.19 3.32
C SER A 812 -11.00 -29.51 3.64
N PHE A 813 -11.00 -29.93 4.91
CA PHE A 813 -10.48 -31.25 5.30
C PHE A 813 -11.36 -32.39 4.77
N GLY A 814 -12.69 -32.22 4.79
CA GLY A 814 -13.65 -33.17 4.21
C GLY A 814 -13.40 -33.44 2.73
N GLU A 815 -13.20 -32.37 1.94
CA GLU A 815 -12.96 -32.45 0.49
C GLU A 815 -11.78 -33.34 0.10
N LEU A 816 -10.78 -33.49 0.98
CA LEU A 816 -9.62 -34.35 0.75
C LEU A 816 -9.94 -35.85 0.87
N ARG A 817 -11.06 -36.22 1.50
CA ARG A 817 -11.51 -37.60 1.73
C ARG A 817 -10.47 -38.47 2.45
N MET A 818 -9.78 -37.89 3.43
CA MET A 818 -8.76 -38.58 4.22
C MET A 818 -9.16 -38.68 5.69
N ASN A 819 -9.17 -39.91 6.22
CA ASN A 819 -9.55 -40.17 7.61
C ASN A 819 -8.63 -39.48 8.64
N LYS A 820 -7.37 -39.20 8.29
CA LYS A 820 -6.40 -38.60 9.22
C LYS A 820 -6.85 -37.24 9.77
N TYR A 821 -7.54 -36.43 8.96
CA TYR A 821 -7.99 -35.09 9.36
C TYR A 821 -9.31 -35.09 10.16
N SER A 822 -9.88 -36.26 10.46
CA SER A 822 -11.07 -36.38 11.29
C SER A 822 -10.86 -35.79 12.68
N ASN A 823 -9.69 -36.03 13.29
CA ASN A 823 -9.34 -35.57 14.63
C ASN A 823 -9.34 -34.05 14.73
N VAL A 824 -8.67 -33.35 13.82
CA VAL A 824 -8.67 -31.87 13.81
C VAL A 824 -10.05 -31.30 13.50
N SER A 825 -10.82 -31.93 12.61
CA SER A 825 -12.17 -31.48 12.28
C SER A 825 -13.13 -31.61 13.46
N LEU A 826 -13.06 -32.71 14.20
CA LEU A 826 -13.81 -32.93 15.45
C LEU A 826 -13.39 -31.95 16.54
N HIS A 827 -12.09 -31.70 16.67
CA HIS A 827 -11.54 -30.72 17.60
C HIS A 827 -12.10 -29.31 17.35
N LEU A 828 -12.04 -28.85 16.09
CA LEU A 828 -12.58 -27.55 15.69
C LEU A 828 -14.09 -27.46 15.90
N PHE A 829 -14.84 -28.52 15.58
CA PHE A 829 -16.28 -28.58 15.82
C PHE A 829 -16.62 -28.45 17.31
N LYS A 830 -15.89 -29.16 18.18
CA LYS A 830 -16.09 -29.10 19.65
C LYS A 830 -15.84 -27.70 20.20
N LEU A 831 -14.78 -27.02 19.76
CA LEU A 831 -14.47 -25.65 20.18
C LEU A 831 -15.60 -24.66 19.86
N TYR A 832 -16.38 -24.92 18.80
CA TYR A 832 -17.40 -24.02 18.26
C TYR A 832 -18.83 -24.55 18.38
N ILE A 833 -19.06 -25.58 19.20
CA ILE A 833 -20.36 -26.26 19.31
C ILE A 833 -21.50 -25.28 19.62
N MET A 834 -21.24 -24.26 20.45
CA MET A 834 -22.23 -23.25 20.84
C MET A 834 -22.54 -22.24 19.73
N ASP A 835 -21.59 -21.96 18.84
CA ASP A 835 -21.71 -20.95 17.78
C ASP A 835 -22.17 -21.55 16.45
N ILE A 836 -22.06 -22.87 16.26
CA ILE A 836 -22.50 -23.58 15.04
C ILE A 836 -23.98 -23.33 14.73
N LYS A 837 -24.82 -23.07 15.74
CA LYS A 837 -26.24 -22.69 15.56
C LYS A 837 -26.44 -21.38 14.78
N ASN A 838 -25.42 -20.53 14.70
CA ASN A 838 -25.47 -19.26 13.98
C ASN A 838 -25.29 -19.45 12.46
N LEU A 839 -24.80 -20.61 12.02
CA LEU A 839 -24.70 -20.95 10.61
C LEU A 839 -26.08 -21.13 9.96
N SER A 840 -26.16 -20.88 8.66
CA SER A 840 -27.34 -21.18 7.84
C SER A 840 -27.41 -22.68 7.50
N TYR A 841 -28.50 -23.11 6.88
CA TYR A 841 -28.74 -24.54 6.58
C TYR A 841 -27.65 -25.17 5.71
N LEU A 842 -27.20 -24.48 4.66
CA LEU A 842 -26.24 -25.00 3.69
C LEU A 842 -24.84 -25.28 4.30
N PRO A 843 -24.23 -24.37 5.07
CA PRO A 843 -23.01 -24.67 5.81
C PRO A 843 -23.12 -25.89 6.74
N LEU A 844 -24.26 -26.03 7.45
CA LEU A 844 -24.49 -27.18 8.32
C LEU A 844 -24.54 -28.50 7.54
N GLN A 845 -25.19 -28.50 6.37
CA GLN A 845 -25.20 -29.67 5.50
C GLN A 845 -23.80 -30.07 5.05
N LYS A 846 -23.01 -29.08 4.61
CA LYS A 846 -21.64 -29.33 4.16
C LYS A 846 -20.73 -29.85 5.28
N ILE A 847 -20.92 -29.42 6.53
CA ILE A 847 -20.20 -30.00 7.68
C ILE A 847 -20.55 -31.49 7.84
N THR A 848 -21.82 -31.85 7.77
CA THR A 848 -22.29 -33.24 7.80
C THR A 848 -21.62 -34.07 6.70
N ASP A 849 -21.66 -33.57 5.46
CA ASP A 849 -21.08 -34.26 4.30
C ASP A 849 -19.57 -34.45 4.48
N SER A 850 -18.90 -33.46 5.06
CA SER A 850 -17.44 -33.51 5.32
C SER A 850 -17.08 -34.55 6.37
N PHE A 851 -17.87 -34.68 7.44
CA PHE A 851 -17.67 -35.74 8.43
C PHE A 851 -17.86 -37.13 7.83
N MET A 852 -18.85 -37.30 6.95
CA MET A 852 -19.05 -38.55 6.20
C MET A 852 -17.85 -38.86 5.30
N GLN A 853 -17.33 -37.86 4.57
CA GLN A 853 -16.15 -38.02 3.70
C GLN A 853 -14.87 -38.39 4.47
N MET A 854 -14.77 -38.04 5.75
CA MET A 854 -13.67 -38.41 6.64
C MET A 854 -13.95 -39.68 7.47
N ASN A 855 -15.06 -40.39 7.19
CA ASN A 855 -15.51 -41.58 7.92
C ASN A 855 -15.70 -41.36 9.43
N VAL A 856 -16.22 -40.19 9.81
CA VAL A 856 -16.57 -39.87 11.20
C VAL A 856 -18.00 -40.31 11.48
N TYR A 857 -18.18 -41.34 12.31
CA TYR A 857 -19.49 -41.90 12.68
C TYR A 857 -19.85 -41.60 14.14
N ASN A 858 -19.96 -40.31 14.50
CA ASN A 858 -20.37 -39.91 15.84
C ASN A 858 -21.86 -39.51 15.86
N GLU A 859 -22.71 -40.38 16.43
CA GLU A 859 -24.17 -40.20 16.43
C GLU A 859 -24.63 -38.91 17.11
N ASP A 860 -23.99 -38.52 18.22
CA ASP A 860 -24.34 -37.30 18.96
C ASP A 860 -24.13 -36.04 18.12
N ILE A 861 -23.04 -35.98 17.35
CA ILE A 861 -22.73 -34.87 16.44
C ILE A 861 -23.79 -34.77 15.34
N TYR A 862 -24.13 -35.90 14.71
CA TYR A 862 -25.16 -35.91 13.65
C TYR A 862 -26.54 -35.55 14.20
N ALA A 863 -26.91 -36.05 15.37
CA ALA A 863 -28.16 -35.72 16.04
C ALA A 863 -28.23 -34.21 16.35
N PHE A 864 -27.14 -33.63 16.85
CA PHE A 864 -27.01 -32.20 17.13
C PHE A 864 -27.19 -31.34 15.87
N ILE A 865 -26.44 -31.64 14.79
CA ILE A 865 -26.52 -30.88 13.53
C ILE A 865 -27.93 -31.01 12.93
N LYS A 866 -28.51 -32.22 12.91
CA LYS A 866 -29.86 -32.48 12.38
C LYS A 866 -30.94 -31.72 13.17
N LYS A 867 -30.78 -31.58 14.49
CA LYS A 867 -31.68 -30.76 15.33
C LYS A 867 -31.63 -29.29 14.92
N ILE A 868 -30.43 -28.72 14.74
CA ILE A 868 -30.27 -27.32 14.30
C ILE A 868 -30.83 -27.12 12.89
N GLN A 869 -30.53 -28.02 11.96
CA GLN A 869 -31.07 -27.99 10.60
C GLN A 869 -32.60 -28.00 10.58
N LYS A 870 -33.24 -28.85 11.40
CA LYS A 870 -34.71 -28.87 11.56
C LYS A 870 -35.26 -27.54 12.08
N MET A 871 -34.58 -26.90 13.04
CA MET A 871 -34.99 -25.59 13.55
C MET A 871 -34.89 -24.49 12.49
N LYS A 872 -33.91 -24.56 11.57
CA LYS A 872 -33.71 -23.59 10.49
C LYS A 872 -34.63 -23.81 9.28
N LYS A 873 -35.15 -25.02 9.06
CA LYS A 873 -36.15 -25.31 8.01
C LYS A 873 -37.57 -24.84 8.37
N LYS A 874 -37.84 -24.57 9.66
CA LYS A 874 -39.15 -24.13 10.17
C LYS A 874 -39.29 -22.60 10.30
N LYS A 875 -38.23 -21.85 10.00
CA LYS A 875 -38.20 -20.39 9.88
C LYS A 875 -37.90 -20.05 8.44
#